data_AF-A0A945JZL6-F1
#
_entry.id   AF-A0A945JZL6-F1
#
_cell.length_a   1.000
_cell.length_b   1.000
_cell.length_c   1.000
_cell.angle_alpha   90.00
_cell.angle_beta   90.00
_cell.angle_gamma   90.00
#
_symmetry.space_group_name_H-M   'P 1'
#
loop_
_entity.id
_entity.type
_entity.pdbx_description
1 polymer ?
#
loop_
_entity_poly.entity_id
_entity_poly.type
_entity_poly.pdbx_seq_one_letter_code
_entity_poly.pdbx_strand_id
1 'polypeptide(L)'
;MPRLVAALALGISLSLGATAVDAQSVAIEPPELARVPRGDAGDQLYWQQLQITLAHPDEASSEAIRIGLPPLLVLHDADGDGALFDEVRVVYRAVSNELPRFEASTTTTEESIVLSSQGVAAAGGQVYVQFPCRATSNSPSATAVSYGAIEFADPAEVDVTQQSPEISFIASNDLAAMGSMGIVDLAAPLSGAADTLTSARGTVYPASATVLVLDLPDLVFDGGEAHPNRRAGLGDGNDANDTPYLFYFATEPNLTQIGPDVATPAVVVADESIYQENEGTGASVHLLTRDLPSNTYWLYVVSEVTGRVPLGRSRALVVRHEPVIEQLGVRDNDLLAADAMVFDSGGLLDEQGQVNGEGPRRLVIQLQVVDHDDSARIHLFYSADPNLGPSDITRDGTLATLAGATAITGTDGVAEHTRRIDWRTVSPLVEIGDYYVYAVAVGGSQATVDRTTHQILVRHSPFLRLDDLDAAMDGASIITGGLRPQRFLTLGWGQSGVDGDVDADDEALISLYLSPTPDISIPDGVAQIEQEEAAHLIVAGLNEEDDDRLSNQFVWDLWSLADGDFVPTAMQDYYLYGVIDDGSLSRLTRMGGSTPTPLQFEHPPALLPLQPATPITVGAGESARISWQDMDLDDDARLRILLSPEDHGDSTDYSSVVSGQTYVVNSADGFAPSDVDLEMDLSEDDAADAFDLTTGHLQRGPNTSGAPQAGTYHVYLAITDDGTFGSDTRAWRTPGTLTLGGPAAIPARRVFNLLPENFTIGVNADRQQIDVVVDALEQSVDLVLITLRLDSAIFDVIDQDPGREGIQPFFVRDGFQGSKLVSNEATVEEGSLLLTCEYFDPAPDGIPALVGDRALVAMEIVAIAGDGISDIQLLTDADNGQPSQLERDGEIIVPATAEPLATARLIPGRGTVNGTVSLEGRTDHSASIDVGWRHWGAFLDIEDSLFAVSNDIDSDRAGVQVSLQPDGSFQLSQTPTGRLDLHVRIDGYLEGRIAGLELHPGSTLDNVRPATVTGDTLLLGGDVAGYLNADGISLPDNEVTLADWDFVASLFARNLAADADSARADITGDGQVTIRDLTLVSANYLGRGPTPVYRPVASDLTLDVDLAFAQISYDLGDTLKATLESTSWAGIRAVELALDFDADAWELVSATSTQKTLSVSRMDAAGGRWGVSRIGHGDIGGQPLSWQFVARARADAPRIRDVLLIDSRYRAVEVDATVPTSVEVAVAAPTAFSLQPNYPNPFNPTTTIQFDV
;
A
#
# COMPACT_ATOMS: atom_id res chain seq x y z
N MET A 1 56.43 11.70 34.19
CA MET A 1 57.62 10.84 34.37
C MET A 1 58.54 10.99 33.16
N PRO A 2 59.87 10.97 33.33
CA PRO A 2 60.81 11.68 32.46
C PRO A 2 61.51 10.80 31.41
N ARG A 3 61.95 11.47 30.34
CA ARG A 3 62.80 11.00 29.24
C ARG A 3 64.24 10.66 29.69
N LEU A 4 64.82 9.58 29.16
CA LEU A 4 66.27 9.30 29.03
C LEU A 4 66.56 9.36 27.51
N VAL A 5 67.34 10.27 26.90
CA VAL A 5 68.77 10.64 26.97
C VAL A 5 69.74 9.61 26.37
N ALA A 6 70.22 9.90 25.16
CA ALA A 6 71.61 9.79 24.67
C ALA A 6 71.68 10.53 23.31
N ALA A 7 72.04 11.81 23.23
CA ALA A 7 73.39 12.39 23.23
C ALA A 7 74.26 11.99 22.02
N LEU A 8 74.27 12.84 20.97
CA LEU A 8 75.46 13.08 20.16
C LEU A 8 75.61 14.60 19.97
N ALA A 9 76.82 15.09 20.23
CA ALA A 9 77.13 16.48 20.55
C ALA A 9 77.18 17.39 19.31
N LEU A 10 76.39 18.47 19.33
CA LEU A 10 76.65 19.68 18.55
C LEU A 10 77.78 20.47 19.24
N GLY A 11 78.94 20.53 18.58
CA GLY A 11 79.96 21.55 18.86
C GLY A 11 79.60 22.83 18.11
N ILE A 12 78.98 23.78 18.81
CA ILE A 12 78.84 25.16 18.34
C ILE A 12 80.20 25.84 18.51
N SER A 13 80.91 26.10 17.40
CA SER A 13 81.98 27.09 17.34
C SER A 13 81.40 28.40 16.82
N LEU A 14 81.19 29.37 17.72
CA LEU A 14 81.10 30.78 17.35
C LEU A 14 82.45 31.22 16.74
N SER A 15 82.45 31.63 15.48
CA SER A 15 83.47 32.52 14.93
C SER A 15 82.83 33.87 14.60
N LEU A 16 83.20 34.90 15.38
CA LEU A 16 82.96 36.29 15.02
C LEU A 16 83.72 36.62 13.72
N GLY A 17 83.02 37.25 12.79
CA GLY A 17 83.55 38.31 11.92
C GLY A 17 84.60 37.92 10.89
N ALA A 18 84.14 37.49 9.72
CA ALA A 18 84.81 37.80 8.45
C ALA A 18 83.74 38.24 7.45
N THR A 19 83.66 39.54 7.20
CA THR A 19 83.07 40.08 5.98
C THR A 19 83.99 39.69 4.81
N ALA A 20 83.58 38.71 4.02
CA ALA A 20 84.00 38.52 2.65
C ALA A 20 82.83 37.85 1.92
N VAL A 21 82.28 38.55 0.94
CA VAL A 21 81.37 38.01 -0.05
C VAL A 21 82.23 37.10 -0.92
N ASP A 22 82.05 35.78 -0.85
CA ASP A 22 82.48 34.88 -1.94
C ASP A 22 81.56 35.21 -3.11
N ALA A 23 82.02 36.13 -3.96
CA ALA A 23 81.17 36.74 -4.97
C ALA A 23 81.09 35.87 -6.25
N GLN A 24 82.08 35.01 -6.50
CA GLN A 24 82.14 34.13 -7.68
C GLN A 24 82.14 32.67 -7.25
N SER A 25 81.30 31.83 -7.86
CA SER A 25 81.30 30.39 -7.60
C SER A 25 80.85 29.59 -8.82
N VAL A 26 81.42 28.40 -9.01
CA VAL A 26 80.92 27.42 -9.98
C VAL A 26 80.64 26.10 -9.27
N ALA A 27 79.43 25.58 -9.45
CA ALA A 27 79.00 24.32 -8.87
C ALA A 27 78.15 23.52 -9.86
N ILE A 28 78.10 22.21 -9.67
CA ILE A 28 77.07 21.38 -10.30
C ILE A 28 75.86 21.41 -9.37
N GLU A 29 74.73 21.89 -9.86
CA GLU A 29 73.49 22.00 -9.09
C GLU A 29 72.33 21.44 -9.92
N PRO A 30 71.50 20.53 -9.37
CA PRO A 30 71.65 19.90 -8.06
C PRO A 30 72.87 18.95 -8.02
N PRO A 31 73.48 18.72 -6.83
CA PRO A 31 74.73 17.95 -6.68
C PRO A 31 74.67 16.53 -7.24
N GLU A 32 73.47 15.97 -7.37
CA GLU A 32 73.18 14.68 -7.97
C GLU A 32 73.70 14.61 -9.42
N LEU A 33 73.61 15.70 -10.19
CA LEU A 33 74.07 15.76 -11.58
C LEU A 33 75.58 15.59 -11.73
N ALA A 34 76.33 15.64 -10.62
CA ALA A 34 77.75 15.31 -10.62
C ALA A 34 78.02 13.81 -10.79
N ARG A 35 76.99 12.96 -10.85
CA ARG A 35 77.14 11.50 -10.98
C ARG A 35 76.69 11.06 -12.37
N VAL A 36 77.65 10.94 -13.27
CA VAL A 36 77.40 10.65 -14.69
C VAL A 36 77.43 9.14 -14.93
N PRO A 37 76.46 8.56 -15.66
CA PRO A 37 76.50 7.16 -16.05
C PRO A 37 77.68 6.81 -16.95
N ARG A 38 78.17 5.58 -16.82
CA ARG A 38 79.11 4.99 -17.79
C ARG A 38 78.41 4.74 -19.13
N GLY A 39 79.16 4.72 -20.22
CA GLY A 39 78.60 4.59 -21.58
C GLY A 39 77.81 3.31 -21.88
N ASP A 40 77.77 2.32 -20.98
CA ASP A 40 76.93 1.12 -21.07
C ASP A 40 75.67 1.16 -20.19
N ALA A 41 75.43 2.27 -19.50
CA ALA A 41 74.28 2.46 -18.61
C ALA A 41 73.16 3.29 -19.28
N GLY A 42 71.96 2.72 -19.38
CA GLY A 42 70.77 3.41 -19.90
C GLY A 42 70.86 3.74 -21.40
N ASP A 43 70.20 4.83 -21.80
CA ASP A 43 70.15 5.32 -23.19
C ASP A 43 71.42 6.13 -23.59
N GLN A 44 72.50 6.03 -22.80
CA GLN A 44 73.80 6.71 -22.99
C GLN A 44 73.79 8.24 -22.93
N LEU A 45 72.61 8.85 -22.72
CA LEU A 45 72.41 10.29 -22.66
C LEU A 45 72.15 10.72 -21.21
N TYR A 46 72.86 11.75 -20.75
CA TYR A 46 72.71 12.28 -19.39
C TYR A 46 72.84 13.80 -19.38
N TRP A 47 72.07 14.48 -18.55
CA TRP A 47 72.08 15.94 -18.48
C TRP A 47 72.94 16.45 -17.33
N GLN A 48 73.73 17.49 -17.59
CA GLN A 48 74.45 18.21 -16.55
C GLN A 48 74.00 19.67 -16.49
N GLN A 49 74.06 20.24 -15.29
CA GLN A 49 73.82 21.65 -15.04
C GLN A 49 74.94 22.23 -14.20
N LEU A 50 75.61 23.25 -14.73
CA LEU A 50 76.55 24.08 -14.01
C LEU A 50 75.87 25.38 -13.61
N GLN A 51 75.93 25.73 -12.33
CA GLN A 51 75.57 27.06 -11.84
C GLN A 51 76.85 27.88 -11.68
N ILE A 52 76.93 29.01 -12.37
CA ILE A 52 78.01 29.98 -12.31
C ILE A 52 77.46 31.28 -11.73
N THR A 53 77.91 31.69 -10.54
CA THR A 53 77.58 32.99 -9.96
C THR A 53 78.70 33.98 -10.27
N LEU A 54 78.35 35.13 -10.84
CA LEU A 54 79.28 36.20 -11.20
C LEU A 54 79.59 37.07 -9.97
N ALA A 55 80.87 37.41 -9.74
CA ALA A 55 81.25 38.32 -8.65
C ALA A 55 81.04 39.79 -8.99
N HIS A 56 81.07 40.11 -10.27
CA HIS A 56 81.15 41.45 -10.80
C HIS A 56 80.11 41.64 -11.92
N PRO A 57 79.78 42.89 -12.26
CA PRO A 57 78.96 43.14 -13.43
C PRO A 57 79.82 42.95 -14.69
N ASP A 58 79.39 42.04 -15.57
CA ASP A 58 80.10 41.72 -16.80
C ASP A 58 79.45 42.43 -17.99
N GLU A 59 80.25 43.13 -18.80
CA GLU A 59 79.79 43.73 -20.06
C GLU A 59 79.52 42.66 -21.14
N ALA A 60 78.73 43.02 -22.16
CA ALA A 60 78.41 42.11 -23.27
C ALA A 60 79.67 41.62 -24.01
N SER A 61 79.80 40.31 -24.22
CA SER A 61 80.96 39.68 -24.86
C SER A 61 80.56 38.54 -25.79
N SER A 62 81.27 38.38 -26.92
CA SER A 62 81.06 37.26 -27.86
C SER A 62 81.60 35.92 -27.35
N GLU A 63 82.42 35.92 -26.30
CA GLU A 63 82.95 34.73 -25.61
C GLU A 63 83.02 35.03 -24.10
N ALA A 64 81.89 35.44 -23.52
CA ALA A 64 81.76 35.85 -22.12
C ALA A 64 82.33 34.82 -21.12
N ILE A 65 82.06 33.53 -21.33
CA ILE A 65 82.53 32.44 -20.46
C ILE A 65 82.91 31.24 -21.32
N ARG A 66 84.08 30.65 -21.13
CA ARG A 66 84.50 29.39 -21.77
C ARG A 66 84.67 28.31 -20.73
N ILE A 67 83.96 27.19 -20.88
CA ILE A 67 83.91 26.06 -19.95
C ILE A 67 84.55 24.86 -20.63
N GLY A 68 85.69 24.39 -20.12
CA GLY A 68 86.26 23.11 -20.55
C GLY A 68 85.52 21.93 -19.92
N LEU A 69 85.04 20.98 -20.72
CA LEU A 69 84.38 19.78 -20.19
C LEU A 69 85.41 18.83 -19.53
N PRO A 70 84.99 18.01 -18.55
CA PRO A 70 85.87 17.04 -17.92
C PRO A 70 86.42 16.03 -18.93
N PRO A 71 87.69 15.61 -18.80
CA PRO A 71 88.23 14.52 -19.62
C PRO A 71 87.35 13.27 -19.51
N LEU A 72 87.08 12.59 -20.63
CA LEU A 72 86.18 11.43 -20.73
C LEU A 72 84.67 11.75 -20.73
N LEU A 73 84.29 13.03 -20.70
CA LEU A 73 82.94 13.49 -20.94
C LEU A 73 82.92 14.36 -22.20
N VAL A 74 81.94 14.15 -23.06
CA VAL A 74 81.70 15.02 -24.22
C VAL A 74 80.28 15.53 -24.22
N LEU A 75 80.12 16.74 -24.76
CA LEU A 75 78.83 17.29 -25.16
C LEU A 75 78.20 16.35 -26.21
N HIS A 76 76.92 16.08 -26.08
CA HIS A 76 76.20 15.21 -27.00
C HIS A 76 75.39 16.06 -28.00
N ASP A 77 75.45 15.66 -29.26
CA ASP A 77 74.59 16.12 -30.35
C ASP A 77 73.29 15.31 -30.30
N ALA A 78 72.24 15.87 -29.69
CA ALA A 78 71.00 15.19 -29.35
C ALA A 78 70.02 15.16 -30.52
N ASP A 79 70.00 16.20 -31.36
CA ASP A 79 69.16 16.26 -32.56
C ASP A 79 69.86 15.64 -33.81
N GLY A 80 71.18 15.46 -33.75
CA GLY A 80 71.98 14.80 -34.78
C GLY A 80 72.34 15.67 -35.97
N ASP A 81 72.19 17.00 -35.86
CA ASP A 81 72.48 17.95 -36.93
C ASP A 81 73.98 18.35 -37.02
N GLY A 82 74.74 18.02 -35.98
CA GLY A 82 76.19 18.22 -35.87
C GLY A 82 76.62 19.61 -35.38
N ALA A 83 75.68 20.52 -35.12
CA ALA A 83 75.91 21.68 -34.27
C ALA A 83 75.81 21.26 -32.79
N LEU A 84 76.49 22.01 -31.93
CA LEU A 84 76.60 21.68 -30.51
C LEU A 84 76.30 22.89 -29.61
N PHE A 85 76.11 24.06 -30.19
CA PHE A 85 75.82 25.26 -29.40
C PHE A 85 74.32 25.33 -29.08
N ASP A 86 73.49 24.83 -29.97
CA ASP A 86 72.07 24.52 -29.81
C ASP A 86 71.79 23.48 -28.72
N GLU A 87 72.73 22.58 -28.47
CA GLU A 87 72.61 21.60 -27.40
C GLU A 87 72.86 22.18 -25.99
N VAL A 88 73.27 23.45 -25.91
CA VAL A 88 73.60 24.10 -24.64
C VAL A 88 72.56 25.16 -24.31
N ARG A 89 71.71 24.84 -23.34
CA ARG A 89 70.81 25.82 -22.74
C ARG A 89 71.52 26.67 -21.71
N VAL A 90 71.32 27.98 -21.80
CA VAL A 90 71.86 28.95 -20.84
C VAL A 90 70.72 29.75 -20.23
N VAL A 91 70.57 29.65 -18.91
CA VAL A 91 69.59 30.42 -18.15
C VAL A 91 70.31 31.42 -17.28
N TYR A 92 69.93 32.68 -17.39
CA TYR A 92 70.42 33.72 -16.50
C TYR A 92 69.36 34.10 -15.48
N ARG A 93 69.62 33.83 -14.19
CA ARG A 93 68.82 34.34 -13.08
C ARG A 93 69.35 35.72 -12.70
N ALA A 94 68.59 36.74 -13.10
CA ALA A 94 68.90 38.13 -12.80
C ALA A 94 68.77 38.43 -11.28
N VAL A 95 69.64 39.30 -10.79
CA VAL A 95 69.60 39.91 -9.46
C VAL A 95 68.66 41.11 -9.44
N SER A 96 68.52 41.80 -10.57
CA SER A 96 67.59 42.91 -10.76
C SER A 96 66.86 42.80 -12.11
N ASN A 97 66.68 43.90 -12.85
CA ASN A 97 65.99 43.92 -14.14
C ASN A 97 66.95 43.80 -15.34
N GLU A 98 68.17 43.31 -15.12
CA GLU A 98 69.14 43.11 -16.20
C GLU A 98 68.77 41.90 -17.08
N LEU A 99 69.08 42.01 -18.37
CA LEU A 99 68.83 40.99 -19.37
C LEU A 99 70.09 40.82 -20.23
N PRO A 100 71.15 40.18 -19.70
CA PRO A 100 72.41 39.99 -20.43
C PRO A 100 72.29 39.08 -21.64
N ARG A 101 71.23 38.28 -21.73
CA ARG A 101 70.96 37.37 -22.85
C ARG A 101 72.16 36.47 -23.15
N PHE A 102 72.55 35.71 -22.13
CA PHE A 102 73.60 34.70 -22.31
C PHE A 102 73.11 33.60 -23.25
N GLU A 103 73.95 33.21 -24.19
CA GLU A 103 73.66 32.17 -25.18
C GLU A 103 74.95 31.39 -25.50
N ALA A 104 74.84 30.14 -25.91
CA ALA A 104 75.99 29.39 -26.37
C ALA A 104 76.49 29.93 -27.73
N SER A 105 77.80 30.10 -27.84
CA SER A 105 78.49 30.53 -29.04
C SER A 105 78.66 29.37 -30.00
N THR A 106 78.64 29.66 -31.30
CA THR A 106 78.94 28.69 -32.37
C THR A 106 80.37 28.15 -32.34
N THR A 107 81.22 28.66 -31.44
CA THR A 107 82.56 28.14 -31.15
C THR A 107 82.57 27.00 -30.11
N THR A 108 81.40 26.60 -29.62
CA THR A 108 81.20 25.41 -28.77
C THR A 108 81.58 24.13 -29.54
N THR A 109 82.22 23.20 -28.84
CA THR A 109 82.70 21.91 -29.37
C THR A 109 82.37 20.77 -28.40
N GLU A 110 82.58 19.52 -28.82
CA GLU A 110 82.37 18.34 -27.98
C GLU A 110 83.15 18.36 -26.65
N GLU A 111 84.23 19.15 -26.55
CA GLU A 111 85.12 19.22 -25.37
C GLU A 111 85.06 20.56 -24.63
N SER A 112 84.39 21.59 -25.19
CA SER A 112 84.30 22.91 -24.55
C SER A 112 83.04 23.68 -24.93
N ILE A 113 82.36 24.22 -23.92
CA ILE A 113 81.19 25.09 -24.08
C ILE A 113 81.66 26.54 -24.02
N VAL A 114 81.26 27.36 -24.99
CA VAL A 114 81.56 28.79 -25.00
C VAL A 114 80.26 29.55 -24.94
N LEU A 115 80.12 30.48 -23.99
CA LEU A 115 78.97 31.34 -23.83
C LEU A 115 79.30 32.74 -24.34
N SER A 116 78.31 33.40 -24.91
CA SER A 116 78.32 34.81 -25.27
C SER A 116 77.19 35.54 -24.54
N SER A 117 77.31 36.84 -24.33
CA SER A 117 76.29 37.71 -23.73
C SER A 117 76.07 38.93 -24.62
N GLN A 118 74.83 39.40 -24.75
CA GLN A 118 74.46 40.55 -25.58
C GLN A 118 74.22 41.83 -24.77
N GLY A 119 74.14 41.73 -23.44
CA GLY A 119 73.95 42.84 -22.52
C GLY A 119 74.75 42.68 -21.23
N VAL A 120 74.66 43.68 -20.35
CA VAL A 120 75.37 43.68 -19.07
C VAL A 120 74.73 42.68 -18.10
N ALA A 121 75.54 41.80 -17.53
CA ALA A 121 75.16 40.94 -16.42
C ALA A 121 75.50 41.64 -15.10
N ALA A 122 74.67 41.51 -14.07
CA ALA A 122 74.93 42.11 -12.77
C ALA A 122 75.79 41.20 -11.87
N ALA A 123 76.54 41.82 -10.96
CA ALA A 123 77.21 41.13 -9.86
C ALA A 123 76.21 40.34 -9.00
N GLY A 124 76.52 39.08 -8.72
CA GLY A 124 75.64 38.12 -8.07
C GLY A 124 74.67 37.40 -9.02
N GLY A 125 74.66 37.78 -10.30
CA GLY A 125 73.86 37.11 -11.33
C GLY A 125 74.30 35.67 -11.53
N GLN A 126 73.35 34.77 -11.72
CA GLN A 126 73.63 33.34 -11.83
C GLN A 126 73.38 32.86 -13.27
N VAL A 127 74.42 32.36 -13.92
CA VAL A 127 74.36 31.69 -15.22
C VAL A 127 74.28 30.19 -14.97
N TYR A 128 73.15 29.58 -15.32
CA TYR A 128 73.00 28.14 -15.35
C TYR A 128 73.25 27.64 -16.77
N VAL A 129 74.16 26.70 -16.92
CA VAL A 129 74.53 26.09 -18.20
C VAL A 129 74.11 24.64 -18.14
N GLN A 130 73.10 24.29 -18.92
CA GLN A 130 72.51 22.96 -18.97
C GLN A 130 72.81 22.35 -20.32
N PHE A 131 73.21 21.08 -20.34
CA PHE A 131 73.55 20.42 -21.61
C PHE A 131 73.51 18.90 -21.50
N PRO A 132 73.22 18.21 -22.62
CA PRO A 132 73.32 16.78 -22.72
C PRO A 132 74.79 16.37 -22.86
N CYS A 133 75.17 15.32 -22.16
CA CYS A 133 76.52 14.80 -22.16
C CYS A 133 76.51 13.28 -22.17
N ARG A 134 77.61 12.70 -22.66
CA ARG A 134 77.86 11.25 -22.61
C ARG A 134 79.30 10.97 -22.21
N ALA A 135 79.51 9.85 -21.54
CA ALA A 135 80.84 9.33 -21.31
C ALA A 135 81.45 8.84 -22.63
N THR A 136 82.71 9.16 -22.91
CA THR A 136 83.40 8.71 -24.15
C THR A 136 83.76 7.22 -24.14
N SER A 137 83.52 6.52 -23.02
CA SER A 137 83.80 5.10 -22.86
C SER A 137 82.81 4.42 -21.93
N ASN A 138 82.48 3.16 -22.24
CA ASN A 138 81.67 2.27 -21.39
C ASN A 138 82.40 1.86 -20.09
N SER A 139 83.71 2.10 -19.99
CA SER A 139 84.50 1.77 -18.80
C SER A 139 85.61 2.82 -18.62
N PRO A 140 85.25 4.05 -18.18
CA PRO A 140 86.21 5.13 -18.02
C PRO A 140 87.32 4.71 -17.05
N SER A 141 88.56 5.08 -17.38
CA SER A 141 89.76 4.69 -16.63
C SER A 141 89.88 5.38 -15.27
N ALA A 142 89.13 6.47 -15.06
CA ALA A 142 89.03 7.23 -13.82
C ALA A 142 87.60 7.13 -13.26
N THR A 143 87.48 7.08 -11.93
CA THR A 143 86.18 7.03 -11.23
C THR A 143 85.56 8.41 -11.02
N ALA A 144 86.36 9.47 -11.12
CA ALA A 144 85.91 10.86 -11.07
C ALA A 144 86.91 11.75 -11.82
N VAL A 145 86.39 12.83 -12.40
CA VAL A 145 87.14 13.79 -13.23
C VAL A 145 86.59 15.20 -13.00
N SER A 146 87.47 16.20 -12.94
CA SER A 146 87.06 17.60 -12.77
C SER A 146 86.87 18.28 -14.11
N TYR A 147 86.00 19.29 -14.14
CA TYR A 147 85.89 20.23 -15.27
C TYR A 147 87.25 20.87 -15.58
N GLY A 148 87.45 21.20 -16.86
CA GLY A 148 88.59 21.98 -17.32
C GLY A 148 88.56 23.42 -16.78
N ALA A 149 89.44 24.28 -17.32
CA ALA A 149 89.42 25.69 -16.99
C ALA A 149 88.06 26.32 -17.37
N ILE A 150 87.49 27.09 -16.45
CA ILE A 150 86.33 27.95 -16.71
C ILE A 150 86.84 29.38 -16.74
N GLU A 151 86.93 29.94 -17.94
CA GLU A 151 87.58 31.22 -18.23
C GLU A 151 86.52 32.29 -18.46
N PHE A 152 86.74 33.49 -17.92
CA PHE A 152 85.83 34.63 -18.04
C PHE A 152 86.47 35.70 -18.91
N ALA A 153 85.69 36.30 -19.82
CA ALA A 153 86.21 37.38 -20.67
C ALA A 153 86.46 38.69 -19.90
N ASP A 154 85.68 38.95 -18.85
CA ASP A 154 85.91 40.11 -17.99
C ASP A 154 87.10 39.83 -17.05
N PRO A 155 88.20 40.60 -17.14
CA PRO A 155 89.36 40.40 -16.27
C PRO A 155 89.09 40.75 -14.80
N ALA A 156 87.94 41.33 -14.46
CA ALA A 156 87.50 41.50 -13.07
C ALA A 156 87.02 40.19 -12.44
N GLU A 157 86.50 39.26 -13.25
CA GLU A 157 86.20 37.89 -12.84
C GLU A 157 87.48 37.05 -12.78
N VAL A 158 87.50 36.03 -11.94
CA VAL A 158 88.66 35.14 -11.78
C VAL A 158 88.40 33.81 -12.50
N ASP A 159 89.28 33.43 -13.42
CA ASP A 159 89.22 32.12 -14.08
C ASP A 159 89.29 30.97 -13.06
N VAL A 160 88.33 30.06 -13.11
CA VAL A 160 88.29 28.88 -12.25
C VAL A 160 89.14 27.79 -12.89
N THR A 161 90.40 27.73 -12.44
CA THR A 161 91.41 26.75 -12.89
C THR A 161 91.85 25.79 -11.78
N GLN A 162 91.47 26.07 -10.52
CA GLN A 162 91.69 25.23 -9.34
C GLN A 162 90.39 25.20 -8.54
N GLN A 163 89.96 24.01 -8.08
CA GLN A 163 88.65 23.75 -7.45
C GLN A 163 87.45 23.75 -8.42
N SER A 164 87.67 23.45 -9.70
CA SER A 164 86.58 23.19 -10.65
C SER A 164 85.68 22.04 -10.17
N PRO A 165 84.38 22.04 -10.48
CA PRO A 165 83.47 20.97 -10.09
C PRO A 165 83.95 19.60 -10.56
N GLU A 166 83.71 18.57 -9.75
CA GLU A 166 84.08 17.18 -10.04
C GLU A 166 82.83 16.37 -10.40
N ILE A 167 82.92 15.58 -11.46
CA ILE A 167 81.96 14.54 -11.80
C ILE A 167 82.50 13.16 -11.44
N SER A 168 81.62 12.23 -11.13
CA SER A 168 81.93 10.84 -10.80
C SER A 168 81.22 9.90 -11.77
N PHE A 169 81.92 8.88 -12.27
CA PHE A 169 81.36 7.91 -13.20
C PHE A 169 80.76 6.72 -12.45
N ILE A 170 79.44 6.61 -12.50
CA ILE A 170 78.65 5.64 -11.73
C ILE A 170 78.08 4.52 -12.62
N ALA A 171 77.86 3.35 -12.02
CA ALA A 171 77.24 2.22 -12.70
C ALA A 171 75.71 2.40 -12.77
N SER A 172 75.04 1.67 -13.67
CA SER A 172 73.59 1.78 -13.89
C SER A 172 72.75 1.64 -12.60
N ASN A 173 73.17 0.77 -11.67
CA ASN A 173 72.46 0.56 -10.40
C ASN A 173 72.64 1.72 -9.40
N ASP A 174 73.80 2.40 -9.43
CA ASP A 174 74.09 3.55 -8.58
C ASP A 174 73.41 4.82 -9.15
N LEU A 175 73.26 4.90 -10.47
CA LEU A 175 72.45 5.91 -11.15
C LEU A 175 70.99 5.74 -10.78
N ALA A 176 70.55 4.48 -10.76
CA ALA A 176 69.19 4.18 -10.41
C ALA A 176 68.85 4.69 -9.00
N ALA A 177 69.73 4.53 -8.01
CA ALA A 177 69.49 4.98 -6.64
C ALA A 177 69.32 6.51 -6.44
N MET A 178 69.53 7.33 -7.47
CA MET A 178 69.43 8.80 -7.38
C MET A 178 67.99 9.33 -7.49
N GLY A 179 67.04 8.55 -8.02
CA GLY A 179 65.65 8.98 -8.19
C GLY A 179 65.51 9.96 -9.35
N SER A 180 65.31 11.26 -9.07
CA SER A 180 65.08 12.32 -10.07
C SER A 180 66.26 13.28 -10.21
N MET A 181 66.44 13.83 -11.42
CA MET A 181 67.49 14.79 -11.74
C MET A 181 67.25 16.20 -11.21
N GLY A 182 66.01 16.55 -10.80
CA GLY A 182 65.68 17.86 -10.23
C GLY A 182 65.89 19.03 -11.21
N ILE A 183 65.77 18.76 -12.51
CA ILE A 183 65.91 19.74 -13.60
C ILE A 183 64.60 20.49 -13.84
N VAL A 184 63.45 19.82 -13.61
CA VAL A 184 62.12 20.43 -13.75
C VAL A 184 61.59 20.87 -12.39
N ASP A 185 61.27 22.16 -12.27
CA ASP A 185 60.63 22.74 -11.10
C ASP A 185 59.10 22.60 -11.19
N LEU A 186 58.54 21.81 -10.27
CA LEU A 186 57.09 21.65 -10.14
C LEU A 186 56.47 22.86 -9.41
N ALA A 187 55.32 23.31 -9.88
CA ALA A 187 54.60 24.43 -9.29
C ALA A 187 53.79 23.98 -8.05
N ALA A 188 53.25 24.93 -7.27
CA ALA A 188 52.23 24.61 -6.27
C ALA A 188 50.94 24.19 -7.01
N PRO A 189 50.30 23.05 -6.69
CA PRO A 189 50.35 22.30 -5.43
C PRO A 189 51.26 21.05 -5.44
N LEU A 190 52.26 20.91 -6.30
CA LEU A 190 53.13 19.72 -6.35
C LEU A 190 54.47 19.87 -5.60
N SER A 191 54.86 21.09 -5.24
CA SER A 191 56.19 21.42 -4.66
C SER A 191 56.23 21.77 -3.16
N GLY A 192 55.14 21.57 -2.40
CA GLY A 192 55.07 21.87 -0.95
C GLY A 192 55.61 20.77 -0.02
N ALA A 193 55.72 21.08 1.29
CA ALA A 193 56.32 20.20 2.30
C ALA A 193 55.38 19.14 2.93
N ALA A 194 54.05 19.27 2.76
CA ALA A 194 53.06 18.32 3.25
C ALA A 194 52.41 17.56 2.09
N ASP A 195 52.00 16.31 2.28
CA ASP A 195 51.33 15.55 1.22
C ASP A 195 50.00 16.19 0.81
N THR A 196 49.58 15.96 -0.44
CA THR A 196 48.29 16.44 -0.96
C THR A 196 47.31 15.32 -1.16
N LEU A 197 46.01 15.63 -1.06
CA LEU A 197 44.93 14.71 -1.30
C LEU A 197 44.23 15.06 -2.61
N THR A 198 43.76 14.05 -3.34
CA THR A 198 42.73 14.24 -4.38
C THR A 198 41.39 14.66 -3.74
N SER A 199 40.39 14.97 -4.56
CA SER A 199 39.00 15.08 -4.07
C SER A 199 38.57 13.78 -3.35
N ALA A 200 37.52 13.84 -2.53
CA ALA A 200 37.00 12.65 -1.83
C ALA A 200 36.62 11.54 -2.82
N ARG A 201 35.97 11.92 -3.93
CA ARG A 201 35.66 11.05 -5.06
C ARG A 201 36.90 10.57 -5.83
N GLY A 202 38.09 11.14 -5.66
CA GLY A 202 39.27 10.70 -6.40
C GLY A 202 39.28 11.01 -7.89
N THR A 203 38.28 11.71 -8.43
CA THR A 203 38.15 11.86 -9.88
C THR A 203 39.27 12.69 -10.50
N VAL A 204 39.68 13.77 -9.84
CA VAL A 204 40.61 14.77 -10.42
C VAL A 204 41.59 15.34 -9.40
N TYR A 205 42.73 15.80 -9.91
CA TYR A 205 43.70 16.60 -9.17
C TYR A 205 44.45 17.60 -10.08
N PRO A 206 44.66 18.85 -9.66
CA PRO A 206 44.07 19.49 -8.49
C PRO A 206 42.56 19.75 -8.69
N ALA A 207 41.86 20.13 -7.63
CA ALA A 207 40.42 20.40 -7.68
C ALA A 207 40.03 21.61 -8.56
N SER A 208 41.00 22.48 -8.89
CA SER A 208 40.83 23.61 -9.80
C SER A 208 42.02 23.67 -10.76
N ALA A 209 41.78 23.91 -12.05
CA ALA A 209 42.82 23.91 -13.09
C ALA A 209 43.93 24.86 -12.67
N THR A 210 45.15 24.33 -12.56
CA THR A 210 46.30 25.07 -12.07
C THR A 210 47.52 24.69 -12.88
N VAL A 211 48.45 25.63 -13.03
CA VAL A 211 49.77 25.37 -13.62
C VAL A 211 50.54 24.40 -12.71
N LEU A 212 50.96 23.24 -13.22
CA LEU A 212 51.61 22.18 -12.44
C LEU A 212 53.14 22.19 -12.54
N VAL A 213 53.69 22.89 -13.53
CA VAL A 213 55.12 23.08 -13.81
C VAL A 213 55.39 24.57 -13.98
N LEU A 214 56.48 25.09 -13.41
CA LEU A 214 56.77 26.52 -13.48
C LEU A 214 57.26 26.92 -14.87
N ASP A 215 58.52 26.59 -15.18
CA ASP A 215 59.13 26.82 -16.49
C ASP A 215 59.83 25.53 -16.93
N LEU A 216 59.27 24.86 -17.94
CA LEU A 216 59.85 23.69 -18.53
C LEU A 216 61.09 24.10 -19.36
N PRO A 217 62.23 23.41 -19.19
CA PRO A 217 63.43 23.75 -19.92
C PRO A 217 63.27 23.50 -21.41
N ASP A 218 63.94 24.32 -22.20
CA ASP A 218 64.23 24.00 -23.59
C ASP A 218 65.46 23.07 -23.59
N LEU A 219 65.30 21.81 -23.98
CA LEU A 219 66.43 20.87 -23.98
C LEU A 219 67.16 20.84 -25.33
N VAL A 220 66.61 21.47 -26.37
CA VAL A 220 67.15 21.51 -27.74
C VAL A 220 66.81 22.86 -28.34
N PHE A 221 67.78 23.78 -28.35
CA PHE A 221 67.54 25.18 -28.67
C PHE A 221 67.19 25.40 -30.15
N ASP A 222 65.98 25.89 -30.43
CA ASP A 222 65.52 26.21 -31.79
C ASP A 222 65.09 27.68 -32.02
N GLY A 223 65.19 28.52 -30.98
CA GLY A 223 65.05 29.97 -31.10
C GLY A 223 63.62 30.50 -31.30
N GLY A 224 62.62 29.88 -30.67
CA GLY A 224 61.21 30.30 -30.63
C GLY A 224 60.91 31.80 -30.39
N GLU A 225 59.72 32.26 -30.80
CA GLU A 225 59.32 33.69 -30.85
C GLU A 225 59.30 34.38 -29.48
N ALA A 226 59.09 33.63 -28.40
CA ALA A 226 59.05 34.15 -27.03
C ALA A 226 60.41 34.16 -26.29
N HIS A 227 61.45 33.51 -26.83
CA HIS A 227 62.71 33.32 -26.08
C HIS A 227 63.61 34.59 -26.08
N PRO A 228 64.16 35.01 -24.93
CA PRO A 228 64.95 36.24 -24.82
C PRO A 228 66.27 36.23 -25.60
N ASN A 229 66.70 35.11 -26.19
CA ASN A 229 67.97 34.98 -26.91
C ASN A 229 67.85 34.83 -28.44
N ARG A 230 66.74 35.28 -29.05
CA ARG A 230 66.50 35.17 -30.51
C ARG A 230 67.68 35.66 -31.37
N ARG A 231 68.33 34.74 -32.10
CA ARG A 231 69.22 35.06 -33.25
C ARG A 231 68.51 34.71 -34.56
N ALA A 232 68.48 35.65 -35.50
CA ALA A 232 67.83 35.41 -36.79
C ALA A 232 68.60 34.38 -37.64
N GLY A 233 67.95 33.27 -37.98
CA GLY A 233 68.46 32.26 -38.94
C GLY A 233 69.04 30.98 -38.33
N LEU A 234 68.79 30.72 -37.05
CA LEU A 234 69.09 29.46 -36.34
C LEU A 234 67.75 28.90 -35.84
N GLY A 235 67.46 27.63 -36.13
CA GLY A 235 66.16 26.98 -35.90
C GLY A 235 65.00 27.45 -36.81
N ASP A 236 63.85 26.78 -36.72
CA ASP A 236 62.65 27.14 -37.49
C ASP A 236 61.75 28.17 -36.78
N GLY A 237 62.06 28.48 -35.52
CA GLY A 237 61.44 29.54 -34.72
C GLY A 237 59.97 29.31 -34.44
N ASN A 238 59.56 28.04 -34.35
CA ASN A 238 58.17 27.65 -34.17
C ASN A 238 57.96 26.97 -32.82
N ASP A 239 57.37 27.71 -31.87
CA ASP A 239 57.04 27.30 -30.49
C ASP A 239 56.14 26.02 -30.36
N ALA A 240 55.83 25.34 -31.47
CA ALA A 240 54.92 24.21 -31.59
C ALA A 240 55.60 22.87 -31.92
N ASN A 241 56.93 22.80 -32.09
CA ASN A 241 57.68 21.55 -32.32
C ASN A 241 58.70 21.21 -31.23
N ASP A 242 58.55 21.80 -30.06
CA ASP A 242 59.68 21.97 -29.14
C ASP A 242 59.56 21.00 -27.97
N THR A 243 60.69 20.36 -27.64
CA THR A 243 60.91 19.31 -26.61
C THR A 243 59.65 18.86 -25.85
N PRO A 244 59.05 17.71 -26.19
CA PRO A 244 57.86 17.22 -25.50
C PRO A 244 58.22 16.65 -24.11
N TYR A 245 57.44 17.05 -23.11
CA TYR A 245 57.47 16.54 -21.74
C TYR A 245 56.25 15.68 -21.46
N LEU A 246 56.47 14.45 -20.99
CA LEU A 246 55.41 13.51 -20.64
C LEU A 246 55.40 13.27 -19.13
N PHE A 247 54.18 13.20 -18.59
CA PHE A 247 53.96 13.05 -17.15
C PHE A 247 53.37 11.69 -16.81
N TYR A 248 53.81 11.12 -15.68
CA TYR A 248 53.40 9.79 -15.24
C TYR A 248 53.16 9.74 -13.72
N PHE A 249 52.11 9.05 -13.30
CA PHE A 249 51.85 8.68 -11.92
C PHE A 249 52.50 7.34 -11.56
N ALA A 250 53.15 7.28 -10.41
CA ALA A 250 53.69 6.02 -9.88
C ALA A 250 53.55 5.92 -8.36
N THR A 251 53.44 4.70 -7.84
CA THR A 251 53.34 4.42 -6.38
C THR A 251 54.68 4.21 -5.69
N GLU A 252 55.78 4.21 -6.45
CA GLU A 252 57.13 4.13 -5.89
C GLU A 252 57.75 5.54 -5.82
N PRO A 253 58.23 5.98 -4.65
CA PRO A 253 58.74 7.35 -4.47
C PRO A 253 60.10 7.60 -5.09
N ASN A 254 60.86 6.55 -5.42
CA ASN A 254 62.24 6.67 -5.90
C ASN A 254 62.43 5.89 -7.21
N LEU A 255 61.49 6.06 -8.15
CA LEU A 255 61.66 5.50 -9.49
C LEU A 255 62.85 6.12 -10.21
N THR A 256 63.48 5.26 -11.00
CA THR A 256 64.80 5.49 -11.57
C THR A 256 64.77 5.48 -13.10
N GLN A 257 63.71 4.87 -13.64
CA GLN A 257 63.29 4.93 -15.03
C GLN A 257 61.75 4.96 -15.04
N ILE A 258 61.18 5.79 -15.90
CA ILE A 258 59.74 5.97 -16.06
C ILE A 258 59.35 5.44 -17.43
N GLY A 259 58.31 4.62 -17.46
CA GLY A 259 57.75 4.05 -18.67
C GLY A 259 56.45 3.32 -18.34
N PRO A 260 55.70 2.86 -19.36
CA PRO A 260 54.37 2.27 -19.18
C PRO A 260 54.38 0.98 -18.32
N ASP A 261 55.55 0.36 -18.13
CA ASP A 261 55.71 -0.88 -17.37
C ASP A 261 55.70 -0.68 -15.84
N VAL A 262 55.95 0.54 -15.37
CA VAL A 262 56.16 0.86 -13.93
C VAL A 262 55.42 2.12 -13.46
N ALA A 263 54.81 2.88 -14.37
CA ALA A 263 54.08 4.11 -14.09
C ALA A 263 52.93 4.29 -15.09
N THR A 264 51.83 4.91 -14.65
CA THR A 264 50.65 5.19 -15.46
C THR A 264 50.76 6.60 -16.06
N PRO A 265 50.55 6.81 -17.37
CA PRO A 265 50.52 8.16 -17.94
C PRO A 265 49.52 9.05 -17.20
N ALA A 266 49.93 10.27 -16.86
CA ALA A 266 48.99 11.28 -16.38
C ALA A 266 48.12 11.73 -17.55
N VAL A 267 46.84 12.00 -17.30
CA VAL A 267 45.86 12.33 -18.33
C VAL A 267 45.18 13.64 -17.98
N VAL A 268 44.95 14.53 -18.95
CA VAL A 268 44.25 15.80 -18.73
C VAL A 268 42.74 15.58 -18.82
N VAL A 269 41.97 16.13 -17.87
CA VAL A 269 40.51 15.94 -17.80
C VAL A 269 39.76 16.55 -19.00
N ALA A 270 40.29 17.62 -19.59
CA ALA A 270 39.58 18.41 -20.61
C ALA A 270 39.31 17.62 -21.91
N ASP A 271 40.23 16.74 -22.29
CA ASP A 271 40.17 15.97 -23.55
C ASP A 271 40.59 14.50 -23.39
N GLU A 272 40.86 14.07 -22.16
CA GLU A 272 41.37 12.74 -21.80
C GLU A 272 42.65 12.34 -22.58
N SER A 273 43.43 13.33 -23.02
CA SER A 273 44.74 13.10 -23.65
C SER A 273 45.84 12.91 -22.59
N ILE A 274 46.92 12.21 -22.96
CA ILE A 274 48.10 12.11 -22.09
C ILE A 274 48.62 13.53 -21.82
N TYR A 275 48.87 13.83 -20.54
CA TYR A 275 49.41 15.12 -20.16
C TYR A 275 50.80 15.26 -20.76
N GLN A 276 50.86 16.12 -21.76
CA GLN A 276 52.04 16.54 -22.45
C GLN A 276 52.12 18.06 -22.39
N GLU A 277 53.29 18.55 -22.05
CA GLU A 277 53.62 19.97 -22.16
C GLU A 277 54.81 20.12 -23.07
N ASN A 278 54.89 21.27 -23.75
CA ASN A 278 56.11 21.67 -24.44
C ASN A 278 56.89 22.63 -23.54
N GLU A 279 58.07 23.05 -23.96
CA GLU A 279 58.89 24.00 -23.20
C GLU A 279 58.19 25.33 -22.84
N GLY A 280 58.71 26.01 -21.81
CA GLY A 280 58.14 27.26 -21.30
C GLY A 280 57.16 27.08 -20.14
N THR A 281 56.29 28.07 -19.91
CA THR A 281 55.36 28.04 -18.76
C THR A 281 54.22 27.04 -19.01
N GLY A 282 54.00 26.12 -18.07
CA GLY A 282 52.99 25.07 -18.21
C GLY A 282 51.56 25.60 -18.33
N ALA A 283 50.70 24.84 -18.99
CA ALA A 283 49.28 25.10 -19.06
C ALA A 283 48.59 24.87 -17.70
N SER A 284 47.47 25.56 -17.48
CA SER A 284 46.60 25.29 -16.33
C SER A 284 45.75 24.05 -16.61
N VAL A 285 46.00 22.96 -15.89
CA VAL A 285 45.36 21.67 -16.15
C VAL A 285 44.73 21.05 -14.90
N HIS A 286 43.81 20.11 -15.14
CA HIS A 286 43.36 19.10 -14.18
C HIS A 286 43.82 17.75 -14.69
N LEU A 287 44.42 16.95 -13.81
CA LEU A 287 44.77 15.56 -14.09
C LEU A 287 43.66 14.63 -13.63
N LEU A 288 43.33 13.65 -14.47
CA LEU A 288 42.37 12.60 -14.18
C LEU A 288 43.02 11.56 -13.25
N THR A 289 42.39 11.30 -12.10
CA THR A 289 42.87 10.34 -11.10
C THR A 289 41.87 9.23 -10.80
N ARG A 290 40.66 9.25 -11.41
CA ARG A 290 39.62 8.22 -11.19
C ARG A 290 40.10 6.80 -11.48
N ASP A 291 40.96 6.65 -12.48
CA ASP A 291 41.44 5.35 -12.97
C ASP A 291 42.69 4.85 -12.21
N LEU A 292 43.18 5.61 -11.23
CA LEU A 292 44.28 5.21 -10.35
C LEU A 292 43.72 4.58 -9.08
N PRO A 293 44.13 3.36 -8.66
CA PRO A 293 43.71 2.79 -7.38
C PRO A 293 43.95 3.73 -6.18
N SER A 294 43.18 3.58 -5.10
CA SER A 294 43.41 4.33 -3.85
C SER A 294 44.80 4.01 -3.28
N ASN A 295 45.72 4.97 -3.36
CA ASN A 295 47.10 4.82 -2.88
C ASN A 295 47.82 6.18 -2.84
N THR A 296 49.07 6.16 -2.39
CA THR A 296 49.99 7.29 -2.50
C THR A 296 50.75 7.22 -3.83
N TYR A 297 50.68 8.29 -4.60
CA TYR A 297 51.33 8.45 -5.90
C TYR A 297 52.30 9.62 -5.91
N TRP A 298 53.24 9.59 -6.84
CA TRP A 298 54.14 10.67 -7.20
C TRP A 298 54.00 10.93 -8.70
N LEU A 299 53.94 12.22 -9.07
CA LEU A 299 53.97 12.64 -10.46
C LEU A 299 55.43 12.83 -10.88
N TYR A 300 55.81 12.10 -11.93
CA TYR A 300 57.11 12.17 -12.57
C TYR A 300 57.00 12.82 -13.94
N VAL A 301 58.05 13.53 -14.34
CA VAL A 301 58.17 14.13 -15.67
C VAL A 301 59.41 13.57 -16.37
N VAL A 302 59.24 13.21 -17.64
CA VAL A 302 60.32 12.79 -18.56
C VAL A 302 60.20 13.57 -19.86
N SER A 303 61.26 13.60 -20.66
CA SER A 303 61.22 14.12 -22.03
C SER A 303 61.71 13.05 -22.99
N GLU A 304 61.15 13.02 -24.20
CA GLU A 304 61.63 12.15 -25.28
C GLU A 304 63.12 12.37 -25.58
N VAL A 305 63.61 13.60 -25.40
CA VAL A 305 65.04 13.96 -25.58
C VAL A 305 65.91 13.26 -24.54
N THR A 306 65.45 13.12 -23.29
CA THR A 306 66.22 12.52 -22.18
C THR A 306 65.96 11.02 -21.98
N GLY A 307 65.07 10.43 -22.79
CA GLY A 307 64.61 9.05 -22.63
C GLY A 307 63.81 8.83 -21.35
N ARG A 308 63.93 7.64 -20.75
CA ARG A 308 63.12 7.22 -19.58
C ARG A 308 63.57 7.80 -18.23
N VAL A 309 64.53 8.70 -18.19
CA VAL A 309 65.10 9.20 -16.92
C VAL A 309 64.25 10.33 -16.33
N PRO A 310 63.78 10.24 -15.07
CA PRO A 310 62.92 11.26 -14.48
C PRO A 310 63.62 12.61 -14.25
N LEU A 311 63.15 13.66 -14.94
CA LEU A 311 63.65 15.03 -14.88
C LEU A 311 63.16 15.80 -13.65
N GLY A 312 62.00 15.41 -13.11
CA GLY A 312 61.39 15.98 -11.91
C GLY A 312 60.46 14.97 -11.23
N ARG A 313 60.21 15.17 -9.93
CA ARG A 313 59.28 14.37 -9.12
C ARG A 313 58.52 15.27 -8.15
N SER A 314 57.21 15.07 -8.05
CA SER A 314 56.36 15.77 -7.08
C SER A 314 56.58 15.32 -5.64
N ARG A 315 55.93 16.02 -4.71
CA ARG A 315 55.57 15.46 -3.40
C ARG A 315 54.52 14.34 -3.53
N ALA A 316 54.23 13.67 -2.42
CA ALA A 316 53.24 12.60 -2.41
C ALA A 316 51.81 13.15 -2.63
N LEU A 317 51.07 12.48 -3.48
CA LEU A 317 49.66 12.69 -3.80
C LEU A 317 48.88 11.45 -3.36
N VAL A 318 48.04 11.57 -2.35
CA VAL A 318 47.16 10.48 -1.93
C VAL A 318 45.88 10.55 -2.77
N VAL A 319 45.71 9.56 -3.64
CA VAL A 319 44.46 9.31 -4.36
C VAL A 319 43.52 8.63 -3.39
N ARG A 320 42.36 9.25 -3.18
CA ARG A 320 41.25 8.74 -2.37
C ARG A 320 40.12 8.30 -3.27
N HIS A 321 39.40 7.27 -2.89
CA HIS A 321 38.11 6.89 -3.46
C HIS A 321 37.18 6.62 -2.28
N GLU A 322 36.70 7.70 -1.68
CA GLU A 322 35.64 7.61 -0.69
C GLU A 322 34.32 7.49 -1.48
N PRO A 323 33.38 6.63 -1.06
CA PRO A 323 32.06 6.62 -1.67
C PRO A 323 31.41 7.99 -1.45
N VAL A 324 30.98 8.67 -2.50
CA VAL A 324 30.38 10.01 -2.41
C VAL A 324 28.91 9.95 -2.74
N ILE A 325 28.08 10.40 -1.80
CA ILE A 325 26.65 10.66 -2.02
C ILE A 325 26.54 11.98 -2.77
N GLU A 326 26.17 11.93 -4.05
CA GLU A 326 26.01 13.12 -4.90
C GLU A 326 24.58 13.66 -4.89
N GLN A 327 23.62 12.79 -4.63
CA GLN A 327 22.20 13.11 -4.59
C GLN A 327 21.52 12.30 -3.49
N LEU A 328 20.70 12.97 -2.69
CA LEU A 328 19.80 12.35 -1.73
C LEU A 328 18.60 13.27 -1.50
N GLY A 329 17.40 12.82 -1.80
CA GLY A 329 16.19 13.63 -1.65
C GLY A 329 14.93 12.91 -2.09
N VAL A 330 13.79 13.51 -1.79
CA VAL A 330 12.48 12.98 -2.21
C VAL A 330 12.08 13.60 -3.55
N ARG A 331 11.42 12.83 -4.41
CA ARG A 331 10.97 13.29 -5.74
C ARG A 331 9.65 14.05 -5.66
N ASP A 332 9.61 15.25 -6.23
CA ASP A 332 8.41 16.02 -6.59
C ASP A 332 8.52 16.33 -8.10
N ASN A 333 7.59 15.81 -8.91
CA ASN A 333 7.46 16.12 -10.35
C ASN A 333 8.80 16.12 -11.15
N ASP A 334 9.57 15.03 -11.06
CA ASP A 334 10.88 14.83 -11.72
C ASP A 334 12.07 15.63 -11.17
N LEU A 335 11.87 16.41 -10.10
CA LEU A 335 12.91 17.15 -9.40
C LEU A 335 13.00 16.73 -7.93
N LEU A 336 14.09 17.10 -7.25
CA LEU A 336 14.18 16.96 -5.79
C LEU A 336 13.31 18.03 -5.12
N ALA A 337 12.58 17.63 -4.09
CA ALA A 337 11.73 18.52 -3.30
C ALA A 337 12.52 19.77 -2.82
N ALA A 338 12.01 20.94 -3.18
CA ALA A 338 12.65 22.21 -2.89
C ALA A 338 12.44 22.69 -1.45
N ASP A 339 11.46 22.12 -0.73
CA ASP A 339 11.08 22.44 0.65
C ASP A 339 10.78 21.14 1.43
N ALA A 340 10.41 21.27 2.71
CA ALA A 340 9.90 20.13 3.50
C ALA A 340 8.59 19.63 2.90
N MET A 341 8.43 18.30 2.86
CA MET A 341 7.30 17.65 2.20
C MET A 341 6.48 16.87 3.23
N VAL A 342 5.17 17.06 3.23
CA VAL A 342 4.25 16.21 3.98
C VAL A 342 4.07 14.89 3.23
N PHE A 343 4.21 13.79 3.96
CA PHE A 343 3.90 12.45 3.48
C PHE A 343 2.82 11.87 4.38
N ASP A 344 1.64 11.70 3.81
CA ASP A 344 0.45 11.23 4.52
C ASP A 344 0.00 9.89 3.93
N SER A 345 0.02 8.83 4.73
CA SER A 345 -0.34 7.49 4.26
C SER A 345 -1.80 7.39 3.83
N GLY A 346 -2.72 8.13 4.44
CA GLY A 346 -4.14 8.17 4.04
C GLY A 346 -4.39 9.08 2.83
N GLY A 347 -3.42 9.95 2.52
CA GLY A 347 -3.45 10.87 1.38
C GLY A 347 -4.54 11.94 1.50
N LEU A 348 -4.87 12.38 2.72
CA LEU A 348 -5.73 13.53 2.98
C LEU A 348 -4.97 14.84 2.76
N LEU A 349 -3.73 14.90 3.22
CA LEU A 349 -2.85 16.06 3.19
C LEU A 349 -1.99 16.06 1.92
N ASP A 350 -1.98 17.15 1.15
CA ASP A 350 -1.02 17.34 0.06
C ASP A 350 0.42 17.51 0.57
N GLU A 351 1.37 17.60 -0.36
CA GLU A 351 2.80 17.80 -0.07
C GLU A 351 3.09 19.07 0.76
N GLN A 352 2.17 20.05 0.77
CA GLN A 352 2.26 21.30 1.56
C GLN A 352 1.46 21.23 2.87
N GLY A 353 0.81 20.11 3.17
CA GLY A 353 0.00 19.90 4.37
C GLY A 353 -1.39 20.53 4.31
N GLN A 354 -1.92 20.80 3.12
CA GLN A 354 -3.31 21.23 2.96
C GLN A 354 -4.24 20.03 2.81
N VAL A 355 -5.41 20.10 3.43
CA VAL A 355 -6.47 19.09 3.31
C VAL A 355 -7.14 19.22 1.95
N ASN A 356 -6.79 18.35 1.00
CA ASN A 356 -7.41 18.34 -0.33
C ASN A 356 -7.56 16.93 -0.95
N GLY A 357 -7.02 15.88 -0.32
CA GLY A 357 -7.13 14.51 -0.81
C GLY A 357 -6.18 14.14 -1.95
N GLU A 358 -5.24 15.02 -2.31
CA GLU A 358 -4.27 14.85 -3.40
C GLU A 358 -2.87 14.45 -2.89
N GLY A 359 -2.77 14.04 -1.62
CA GLY A 359 -1.53 13.62 -0.98
C GLY A 359 -0.89 12.39 -1.63
N PRO A 360 0.46 12.37 -1.79
CA PRO A 360 1.14 11.18 -2.30
C PRO A 360 1.05 10.07 -1.25
N ARG A 361 0.42 8.93 -1.61
CA ARG A 361 0.37 7.71 -0.78
C ARG A 361 1.62 6.83 -0.89
N ARG A 362 2.55 7.19 -1.77
CA ARG A 362 3.85 6.49 -1.96
C ARG A 362 4.99 7.49 -1.93
N LEU A 363 5.98 7.23 -1.09
CA LEU A 363 7.15 8.06 -0.95
C LEU A 363 8.33 7.47 -1.72
N VAL A 364 8.95 8.30 -2.57
CA VAL A 364 10.07 7.89 -3.42
C VAL A 364 11.34 8.65 -3.05
N ILE A 365 12.33 7.94 -2.53
CA ILE A 365 13.66 8.46 -2.23
C ILE A 365 14.54 8.29 -3.47
N GLN A 366 15.06 9.40 -3.98
CA GLN A 366 16.11 9.43 -4.98
C GLN A 366 17.48 9.49 -4.32
N LEU A 367 18.41 8.72 -4.86
CA LEU A 367 19.79 8.71 -4.41
C LEU A 367 20.78 8.48 -5.55
N GLN A 368 21.99 9.01 -5.41
CA GLN A 368 23.10 8.74 -6.29
C GLN A 368 24.37 8.66 -5.46
N VAL A 369 25.01 7.51 -5.49
CA VAL A 369 26.33 7.29 -4.89
C VAL A 369 27.30 6.96 -6.00
N VAL A 370 28.51 7.50 -5.90
CA VAL A 370 29.61 7.16 -6.80
C VAL A 370 30.79 6.69 -5.98
N ASP A 371 31.30 5.52 -6.34
CA ASP A 371 32.55 4.95 -5.89
C ASP A 371 33.37 4.52 -7.12
N HIS A 372 34.71 4.63 -7.07
CA HIS A 372 35.57 4.39 -8.24
C HIS A 372 36.57 3.24 -8.06
N ASP A 373 36.85 2.78 -6.84
CA ASP A 373 37.83 1.70 -6.62
C ASP A 373 37.24 0.37 -6.15
N ASP A 374 36.09 0.38 -5.47
CA ASP A 374 35.30 -0.81 -5.18
C ASP A 374 33.79 -0.57 -5.30
N SER A 375 33.00 -1.61 -5.02
CA SER A 375 31.54 -1.51 -5.06
C SER A 375 31.01 -1.05 -3.71
N ALA A 376 30.38 0.13 -3.67
CA ALA A 376 29.77 0.64 -2.45
C ALA A 376 28.44 -0.04 -2.12
N ARG A 377 28.13 -0.13 -0.83
CA ARG A 377 26.81 -0.47 -0.29
C ARG A 377 26.18 0.75 0.37
N ILE A 378 24.91 1.00 0.07
CA ILE A 378 24.15 2.13 0.58
C ILE A 378 23.13 1.63 1.59
N HIS A 379 23.10 2.22 2.78
CA HIS A 379 22.12 1.94 3.82
C HIS A 379 21.32 3.21 4.09
N LEU A 380 19.99 3.14 3.98
CA LEU A 380 19.12 4.28 4.27
C LEU A 380 18.55 4.18 5.68
N PHE A 381 18.43 5.33 6.34
CA PHE A 381 17.85 5.47 7.67
C PHE A 381 16.95 6.70 7.73
N TYR A 382 16.04 6.77 8.70
CA TYR A 382 15.34 8.00 9.06
C TYR A 382 15.64 8.39 10.52
N SER A 383 15.72 9.69 10.79
CA SER A 383 15.88 10.23 12.15
C SER A 383 15.39 11.68 12.26
N ALA A 384 14.90 12.05 13.44
CA ALA A 384 14.55 13.43 13.77
C ALA A 384 15.78 14.27 14.20
N ASP A 385 16.93 13.64 14.52
CA ASP A 385 18.16 14.38 14.86
C ASP A 385 18.84 14.89 13.59
N PRO A 386 18.99 16.22 13.38
CA PRO A 386 19.62 16.76 12.20
C PRO A 386 21.15 16.63 12.16
N ASN A 387 21.79 16.17 13.24
CA ASN A 387 23.24 16.27 13.43
C ASN A 387 23.97 14.94 13.36
N LEU A 388 23.32 13.85 12.93
CA LEU A 388 23.99 12.57 12.75
C LEU A 388 25.10 12.70 11.70
N GLY A 389 26.30 12.23 12.04
CA GLY A 389 27.49 12.39 11.23
C GLY A 389 28.41 11.17 11.27
N PRO A 390 29.63 11.27 10.72
CA PRO A 390 30.53 10.14 10.58
C PRO A 390 30.89 9.42 11.89
N SER A 391 30.78 10.09 13.04
CA SER A 391 31.02 9.50 14.37
C SER A 391 29.92 8.53 14.82
N ASP A 392 28.73 8.62 14.22
CA ASP A 392 27.55 7.83 14.60
C ASP A 392 27.44 6.54 13.78
N ILE A 393 28.33 6.37 12.80
CA ILE A 393 28.39 5.18 11.94
C ILE A 393 29.17 4.07 12.67
N THR A 394 28.53 2.92 12.85
CA THR A 394 29.20 1.66 13.19
C THR A 394 29.21 0.74 11.98
N ARG A 395 30.34 0.05 11.73
CA ARG A 395 30.54 -0.76 10.53
C ARG A 395 31.01 -2.17 10.85
N ASP A 396 30.55 -3.12 10.06
CA ASP A 396 31.08 -4.48 9.98
C ASP A 396 31.19 -4.89 8.51
N GLY A 397 32.40 -4.79 7.94
CA GLY A 397 32.60 -4.94 6.50
C GLY A 397 31.83 -3.90 5.69
N THR A 398 30.94 -4.36 4.81
CA THR A 398 30.07 -3.54 3.94
C THR A 398 28.74 -3.16 4.61
N LEU A 399 28.49 -3.60 5.84
CA LEU A 399 27.29 -3.29 6.60
C LEU A 399 27.52 -2.04 7.45
N ALA A 400 26.56 -1.13 7.46
CA ALA A 400 26.56 0.02 8.35
C ALA A 400 25.28 0.11 9.18
N THR A 401 25.43 0.62 10.38
CA THR A 401 24.32 1.08 11.22
C THR A 401 24.58 2.53 11.62
N LEU A 402 23.53 3.33 11.72
CA LEU A 402 23.62 4.72 12.16
C LEU A 402 22.98 4.87 13.55
N ALA A 403 23.79 5.19 14.57
CA ALA A 403 23.30 5.36 15.93
C ALA A 403 22.33 6.56 16.02
N GLY A 404 21.15 6.36 16.62
CA GLY A 404 20.12 7.39 16.70
C GLY A 404 19.21 7.50 15.47
N ALA A 405 19.27 6.53 14.55
CA ALA A 405 18.38 6.44 13.39
C ALA A 405 17.79 5.03 13.23
N THR A 406 16.65 4.93 12.55
CA THR A 406 15.98 3.66 12.23
C THR A 406 16.20 3.33 10.76
N ALA A 407 16.50 2.07 10.44
CA ALA A 407 16.81 1.64 9.07
C ALA A 407 15.55 1.63 8.19
N ILE A 408 15.69 2.09 6.95
CA ILE A 408 14.68 2.00 5.87
C ILE A 408 14.99 0.79 4.99
N THR A 409 16.25 0.62 4.58
CA THR A 409 16.69 -0.52 3.77
C THR A 409 16.93 -1.75 4.65
N GLY A 410 16.80 -2.95 4.06
CA GLY A 410 17.20 -4.20 4.70
C GLY A 410 18.67 -4.21 5.14
N THR A 411 19.04 -5.18 5.98
CA THR A 411 20.36 -5.25 6.63
C THR A 411 21.53 -5.26 5.66
N ASP A 412 21.36 -5.76 4.44
CA ASP A 412 22.41 -5.88 3.43
C ASP A 412 22.67 -4.58 2.65
N GLY A 413 21.82 -3.57 2.85
CA GLY A 413 21.81 -2.33 2.08
C GLY A 413 21.47 -2.56 0.60
N VAL A 414 21.56 -1.49 -0.18
CA VAL A 414 21.36 -1.51 -1.63
C VAL A 414 22.67 -1.25 -2.38
N ALA A 415 22.71 -1.63 -3.66
CA ALA A 415 23.91 -1.46 -4.48
C ALA A 415 24.14 0.01 -4.87
N GLU A 416 25.38 0.40 -5.15
CA GLU A 416 25.72 1.80 -5.46
C GLU A 416 24.93 2.41 -6.64
N HIS A 417 24.51 1.55 -7.58
CA HIS A 417 23.80 1.96 -8.80
C HIS A 417 22.29 2.11 -8.58
N THR A 418 21.77 1.79 -7.39
CA THR A 418 20.37 2.02 -7.03
C THR A 418 20.09 3.52 -7.02
N ARG A 419 19.13 3.96 -7.84
CA ARG A 419 18.78 5.39 -7.97
C ARG A 419 17.49 5.77 -7.27
N ARG A 420 16.68 4.78 -6.91
CA ARG A 420 15.34 4.95 -6.37
C ARG A 420 15.09 3.89 -5.30
N ILE A 421 14.54 4.33 -4.17
CA ILE A 421 13.99 3.47 -3.13
C ILE A 421 12.57 3.93 -2.85
N ASP A 422 11.62 3.01 -2.82
CA ASP A 422 10.28 3.29 -2.32
C ASP A 422 10.27 3.05 -0.81
N TRP A 423 9.80 4.03 -0.05
CA TRP A 423 9.75 3.94 1.40
C TRP A 423 8.31 3.78 1.86
N ARG A 424 8.02 2.65 2.52
CA ARG A 424 6.74 2.38 3.18
C ARG A 424 6.77 2.89 4.62
N THR A 425 5.70 3.54 5.07
CA THR A 425 5.57 4.04 6.46
C THR A 425 4.50 3.33 7.28
N VAL A 426 3.75 2.40 6.69
CA VAL A 426 2.70 1.63 7.38
C VAL A 426 3.14 0.20 7.73
N SER A 427 4.19 -0.31 7.08
CA SER A 427 4.73 -1.65 7.35
C SER A 427 6.25 -1.69 7.18
N PRO A 428 7.04 -1.60 8.27
CA PRO A 428 6.59 -1.29 9.63
C PRO A 428 6.07 0.14 9.78
N LEU A 429 5.18 0.37 10.75
CA LEU A 429 4.67 1.71 11.06
C LEU A 429 5.80 2.66 11.46
N VAL A 430 5.85 3.83 10.83
CA VAL A 430 6.76 4.93 11.15
C VAL A 430 5.96 5.99 11.90
N GLU A 431 6.15 6.08 13.21
CA GLU A 431 5.50 7.07 14.08
C GLU A 431 5.41 8.48 13.46
N ILE A 432 4.28 9.16 13.64
CA ILE A 432 4.10 10.55 13.21
C ILE A 432 5.27 11.42 13.69
N GLY A 433 5.87 12.17 12.75
CA GLY A 433 7.02 13.01 13.08
C GLY A 433 7.67 13.68 11.88
N ASP A 434 8.71 14.46 12.15
CA ASP A 434 9.43 15.24 11.15
C ASP A 434 10.86 14.71 11.02
N TYR A 435 11.13 13.99 9.94
CA TYR A 435 12.35 13.18 9.80
C TYR A 435 13.25 13.66 8.68
N TYR A 436 14.56 13.48 8.86
CA TYR A 436 15.52 13.48 7.78
C TYR A 436 15.78 12.05 7.34
N VAL A 437 15.92 11.83 6.04
CA VAL A 437 16.44 10.57 5.51
C VAL A 437 17.95 10.69 5.40
N TYR A 438 18.65 9.74 5.99
CA TYR A 438 20.09 9.60 5.98
C TYR A 438 20.49 8.48 5.03
N ALA A 439 21.50 8.70 4.21
CA ALA A 439 22.18 7.64 3.46
C ALA A 439 23.58 7.46 4.02
N VAL A 440 23.95 6.21 4.31
CA VAL A 440 25.31 5.82 4.66
C VAL A 440 25.87 4.97 3.53
N ALA A 441 26.88 5.47 2.83
CA ALA A 441 27.57 4.73 1.80
C ALA A 441 28.87 4.13 2.35
N VAL A 442 29.06 2.83 2.18
CA VAL A 442 30.22 2.07 2.67
C VAL A 442 30.93 1.40 1.50
N GLY A 443 32.18 1.79 1.29
CA GLY A 443 33.09 1.25 0.27
C GLY A 443 34.43 0.90 0.92
N GLY A 444 34.90 -0.33 0.75
CA GLY A 444 36.12 -0.86 1.36
C GLY A 444 36.30 -0.56 2.85
N SER A 445 37.22 0.36 3.17
CA SER A 445 37.53 0.81 4.54
C SER A 445 36.97 2.18 4.89
N GLN A 446 36.24 2.82 3.98
CA GLN A 446 35.66 4.15 4.12
C GLN A 446 34.15 4.10 4.30
N ALA A 447 33.59 5.15 4.87
CA ALA A 447 32.15 5.38 4.84
C ALA A 447 31.85 6.87 4.91
N THR A 448 30.79 7.25 4.22
CA THR A 448 30.26 8.61 4.22
C THR A 448 28.79 8.56 4.65
N VAL A 449 28.34 9.64 5.26
CA VAL A 449 26.93 9.84 5.60
C VAL A 449 26.52 11.22 5.13
N ASP A 450 25.35 11.28 4.51
CA ASP A 450 24.68 12.52 4.18
C ASP A 450 23.18 12.37 4.44
N ARG A 451 22.45 13.47 4.39
CA ARG A 451 21.01 13.50 4.64
C ARG A 451 20.27 14.35 3.63
N THR A 452 18.96 14.18 3.58
CA THR A 452 18.08 15.08 2.84
C THR A 452 18.22 16.53 3.35
N THR A 453 18.20 17.49 2.44
CA THR A 453 18.27 18.92 2.78
C THR A 453 17.08 19.36 3.63
N HIS A 454 15.90 18.83 3.32
CA HIS A 454 14.64 19.14 3.99
C HIS A 454 14.06 17.91 4.69
N GLN A 455 13.18 18.17 5.67
CA GLN A 455 12.47 17.12 6.40
C GLN A 455 11.33 16.55 5.57
N ILE A 456 10.99 15.31 5.89
CA ILE A 456 9.79 14.60 5.48
C ILE A 456 8.89 14.55 6.71
N LEU A 457 7.72 15.18 6.60
CA LEU A 457 6.74 15.29 7.68
C LEU A 457 5.78 14.11 7.54
N VAL A 458 6.06 13.00 8.23
CA VAL A 458 5.25 11.78 8.19
C VAL A 458 3.98 12.00 8.99
N ARG A 459 2.83 11.78 8.34
CA ARG A 459 1.48 11.85 8.90
C ARG A 459 0.72 10.58 8.50
N HIS A 460 -0.31 10.29 9.26
CA HIS A 460 -1.25 9.21 9.01
C HIS A 460 -2.63 9.84 9.20
N SER A 461 -3.38 9.96 8.12
CA SER A 461 -4.77 10.42 8.17
C SER A 461 -5.70 9.24 7.96
N PRO A 462 -6.89 9.21 8.58
CA PRO A 462 -7.87 8.18 8.31
C PRO A 462 -8.39 8.28 6.88
N PHE A 463 -8.69 7.11 6.32
CA PHE A 463 -9.25 6.94 4.99
C PHE A 463 -10.60 6.23 5.09
N LEU A 464 -11.60 6.71 4.34
CA LEU A 464 -12.91 6.04 4.24
C LEU A 464 -13.43 6.14 2.80
N ARG A 465 -13.94 5.02 2.31
CA ARG A 465 -14.57 4.86 1.01
C ARG A 465 -15.86 4.07 1.16
N LEU A 466 -16.98 4.77 1.01
CA LEU A 466 -18.29 4.13 0.92
C LEU A 466 -18.43 3.35 -0.38
N ASP A 467 -19.05 2.19 -0.29
CA ASP A 467 -19.46 1.41 -1.44
C ASP A 467 -20.64 2.06 -2.15
N ASP A 468 -20.71 1.88 -3.46
CA ASP A 468 -21.94 2.16 -4.19
C ASP A 468 -23.01 1.12 -3.80
N LEU A 469 -24.27 1.52 -3.84
CA LEU A 469 -25.36 0.56 -3.68
C LEU A 469 -25.26 -0.56 -4.72
N ASP A 470 -25.68 -1.76 -4.32
CA ASP A 470 -25.74 -2.92 -5.21
C ASP A 470 -26.37 -2.57 -6.56
N ALA A 471 -25.85 -3.14 -7.65
CA ALA A 471 -26.35 -2.88 -9.01
C ALA A 471 -27.85 -3.18 -9.21
N ALA A 472 -28.49 -3.88 -8.27
CA ALA A 472 -29.94 -4.11 -8.24
C ALA A 472 -30.75 -2.90 -7.74
N MET A 473 -30.12 -1.97 -7.02
CA MET A 473 -30.69 -0.77 -6.42
C MET A 473 -30.22 0.53 -7.12
N ASP A 474 -29.23 0.46 -8.01
CA ASP A 474 -28.72 1.62 -8.76
C ASP A 474 -29.84 2.32 -9.55
N GLY A 475 -30.21 3.52 -9.08
CA GLY A 475 -31.27 4.37 -9.66
C GLY A 475 -32.72 3.95 -9.35
N ALA A 476 -32.95 3.00 -8.44
CA ALA A 476 -34.29 2.63 -7.97
C ALA A 476 -34.63 3.32 -6.64
N SER A 477 -35.89 3.72 -6.46
CA SER A 477 -36.38 4.23 -5.18
C SER A 477 -36.31 3.15 -4.10
N ILE A 478 -35.90 3.53 -2.89
CA ILE A 478 -36.03 2.74 -1.68
C ILE A 478 -37.49 2.84 -1.22
N ILE A 479 -38.23 1.74 -1.30
CA ILE A 479 -39.65 1.70 -0.94
C ILE A 479 -39.77 1.18 0.49
N THR A 480 -40.00 2.06 1.47
CA THR A 480 -40.02 1.69 2.89
C THR A 480 -41.29 0.95 3.30
N GLY A 481 -42.34 1.02 2.48
CA GLY A 481 -43.61 0.38 2.76
C GLY A 481 -44.23 -0.41 1.59
N GLY A 482 -45.56 -0.49 1.52
CA GLY A 482 -46.29 -1.21 0.47
C GLY A 482 -46.25 -2.74 0.58
N LEU A 483 -46.37 -3.45 -0.55
CA LEU A 483 -46.48 -4.93 -0.56
C LEU A 483 -45.21 -5.65 -0.10
N ARG A 484 -44.05 -5.07 -0.37
CA ARG A 484 -42.74 -5.65 -0.09
C ARG A 484 -41.84 -4.56 0.47
N PRO A 485 -42.11 -4.12 1.71
CA PRO A 485 -41.39 -3.01 2.33
C PRO A 485 -39.91 -3.36 2.49
N GLN A 486 -39.06 -2.43 2.11
CA GLN A 486 -37.64 -2.45 2.47
C GLN A 486 -37.49 -1.75 3.81
N ARG A 487 -37.52 -2.55 4.88
CA ARG A 487 -37.26 -2.05 6.24
C ARG A 487 -35.78 -1.78 6.49
N PHE A 488 -34.90 -2.62 5.94
CA PHE A 488 -33.46 -2.51 6.19
C PHE A 488 -32.68 -2.11 4.94
N LEU A 489 -31.65 -1.30 5.14
CA LEU A 489 -30.67 -0.92 4.13
C LEU A 489 -29.27 -1.14 4.68
N THR A 490 -28.44 -1.92 3.99
CA THR A 490 -27.03 -2.07 4.39
C THR A 490 -26.17 -1.03 3.68
N LEU A 491 -25.41 -0.26 4.46
CA LEU A 491 -24.42 0.71 4.01
C LEU A 491 -23.04 0.10 4.21
N GLY A 492 -22.31 -0.15 3.13
CA GLY A 492 -21.00 -0.80 3.19
C GLY A 492 -19.86 0.15 2.88
N TRP A 493 -18.66 -0.22 3.34
CA TRP A 493 -17.38 0.28 2.85
C TRP A 493 -16.41 -0.87 2.54
N GLY A 494 -16.74 -2.12 2.91
CA GLY A 494 -15.93 -3.32 2.68
C GLY A 494 -16.07 -4.01 1.31
N GLN A 495 -17.04 -3.67 0.44
CA GLN A 495 -17.11 -4.30 -0.90
C GLN A 495 -15.90 -3.95 -1.78
N SER A 496 -15.12 -2.94 -1.38
CA SER A 496 -13.86 -2.58 -2.03
C SER A 496 -12.63 -3.36 -1.52
N GLY A 497 -12.75 -4.11 -0.42
CA GLY A 497 -11.68 -4.77 0.34
C GLY A 497 -11.66 -4.29 1.80
N VAL A 498 -10.72 -4.77 2.61
CA VAL A 498 -10.47 -4.23 3.99
C VAL A 498 -10.02 -2.77 3.94
N ASP A 499 -9.47 -2.29 2.82
CA ASP A 499 -9.02 -0.89 2.68
C ASP A 499 -10.18 0.12 2.49
N GLY A 500 -11.42 -0.30 2.77
CA GLY A 500 -12.61 0.55 2.73
C GLY A 500 -12.56 1.66 3.77
N ASP A 501 -11.95 1.34 4.90
CA ASP A 501 -11.63 2.17 6.03
C ASP A 501 -10.22 1.80 6.48
N VAL A 502 -9.34 2.78 6.60
CA VAL A 502 -7.95 2.56 7.02
C VAL A 502 -7.47 3.72 7.84
N ASP A 503 -6.98 3.42 9.03
CA ASP A 503 -6.08 4.26 9.80
C ASP A 503 -4.82 3.50 10.21
N ALA A 504 -3.66 4.15 10.13
CA ALA A 504 -2.38 3.45 10.23
C ALA A 504 -1.77 3.45 11.63
N ASP A 505 -2.13 4.41 12.48
CA ASP A 505 -1.45 4.66 13.75
C ASP A 505 -2.35 4.73 14.99
N ASP A 506 -3.63 5.08 14.85
CA ASP A 506 -4.62 4.98 15.92
C ASP A 506 -6.04 4.62 15.42
N GLU A 507 -6.97 4.49 16.38
CA GLU A 507 -8.35 4.05 16.12
C GLU A 507 -9.19 5.23 15.60
N ALA A 508 -9.81 5.06 14.44
CA ALA A 508 -10.73 6.04 13.88
C ALA A 508 -12.20 5.66 14.07
N LEU A 509 -13.07 6.68 14.14
CA LEU A 509 -14.52 6.50 14.25
C LEU A 509 -15.24 6.99 12.99
N ILE A 510 -16.20 6.19 12.52
CA ILE A 510 -17.02 6.47 11.36
C ILE A 510 -18.41 6.97 11.80
N SER A 511 -18.88 8.04 11.14
CA SER A 511 -20.24 8.58 11.24
C SER A 511 -20.86 8.70 9.85
N LEU A 512 -22.13 8.30 9.71
CA LEU A 512 -22.84 8.29 8.43
C LEU A 512 -23.96 9.33 8.43
N TYR A 513 -24.05 10.10 7.35
CA TYR A 513 -25.03 11.17 7.18
C TYR A 513 -25.80 11.02 5.88
N LEU A 514 -27.07 11.41 5.90
CA LEU A 514 -27.91 11.59 4.73
C LEU A 514 -28.16 13.09 4.53
N SER A 515 -27.83 13.64 3.35
CA SER A 515 -28.08 15.07 3.05
C SER A 515 -28.68 15.24 1.65
N PRO A 516 -29.65 16.16 1.45
CA PRO A 516 -30.13 16.51 0.12
C PRO A 516 -29.15 17.36 -0.68
N THR A 517 -28.04 17.81 -0.08
CA THR A 517 -27.03 18.64 -0.74
C THR A 517 -25.97 17.76 -1.41
N PRO A 518 -25.86 17.76 -2.75
CA PRO A 518 -24.83 16.99 -3.45
C PRO A 518 -23.45 17.63 -3.33
N ASP A 519 -23.32 18.95 -3.23
CA ASP A 519 -22.05 19.65 -3.46
C ASP A 519 -21.33 20.07 -2.16
N ILE A 520 -21.38 19.24 -1.12
CA ILE A 520 -20.54 19.45 0.08
C ILE A 520 -19.07 19.20 -0.31
N SER A 521 -18.17 20.05 0.17
CA SER A 521 -16.74 19.96 -0.17
C SER A 521 -16.14 18.63 0.30
N ILE A 522 -15.44 17.91 -0.57
CA ILE A 522 -14.77 16.65 -0.25
C ILE A 522 -13.29 16.84 -0.57
N PRO A 523 -12.36 16.46 0.31
CA PRO A 523 -12.57 15.76 1.59
C PRO A 523 -12.71 16.68 2.83
N ASP A 524 -12.61 18.00 2.70
CA ASP A 524 -12.47 18.96 3.81
C ASP A 524 -13.80 19.47 4.41
N GLY A 525 -14.95 19.02 3.89
CA GLY A 525 -16.27 19.52 4.28
C GLY A 525 -16.88 18.90 5.55
N VAL A 526 -16.09 18.28 6.43
CA VAL A 526 -16.59 17.65 7.68
C VAL A 526 -17.40 18.65 8.52
N ALA A 527 -16.84 19.83 8.79
CA ALA A 527 -17.56 20.87 9.54
C ALA A 527 -18.80 21.42 8.80
N GLN A 528 -18.84 21.28 7.46
CA GLN A 528 -20.00 21.70 6.66
C GLN A 528 -21.15 20.70 6.81
N ILE A 529 -20.90 19.39 6.73
CA ILE A 529 -21.95 18.37 6.90
C ILE A 529 -22.47 18.36 8.35
N GLU A 530 -21.59 18.48 9.36
CA GLU A 530 -21.99 18.47 10.77
C GLU A 530 -22.86 19.67 11.19
N GLN A 531 -22.73 20.80 10.49
CA GLN A 531 -23.48 22.03 10.77
C GLN A 531 -24.66 22.23 9.80
N GLU A 532 -24.82 21.34 8.82
CA GLU A 532 -25.90 21.43 7.85
C GLU A 532 -27.23 21.04 8.51
N GLU A 533 -28.15 22.00 8.61
CA GLU A 533 -29.50 21.77 9.18
C GLU A 533 -30.32 20.72 8.41
N ALA A 534 -30.05 20.55 7.10
CA ALA A 534 -30.72 19.58 6.25
C ALA A 534 -30.06 18.18 6.26
N ALA A 535 -28.90 18.02 6.91
CA ALA A 535 -28.22 16.75 7.03
C ALA A 535 -28.77 15.98 8.24
N HIS A 536 -29.08 14.70 8.03
CA HIS A 536 -29.49 13.78 9.08
C HIS A 536 -28.35 12.83 9.43
N LEU A 537 -27.99 12.76 10.71
CA LEU A 537 -27.04 11.78 11.23
C LEU A 537 -27.76 10.42 11.34
N ILE A 538 -27.33 9.44 10.54
CA ILE A 538 -27.86 8.07 10.56
C ILE A 538 -27.30 7.33 11.78
N VAL A 539 -25.98 7.37 11.95
CA VAL A 539 -25.25 6.68 13.03
C VAL A 539 -23.89 7.34 13.22
N ALA A 540 -23.36 7.29 14.44
CA ALA A 540 -22.02 7.75 14.79
C ALA A 540 -21.31 6.73 15.69
N GLY A 541 -19.97 6.75 15.67
CA GLY A 541 -19.14 5.94 16.55
C GLY A 541 -19.02 4.48 16.11
N LEU A 542 -19.10 4.22 14.81
CA LEU A 542 -18.72 2.93 14.24
C LEU A 542 -17.18 2.84 14.26
N ASN A 543 -16.63 1.69 14.67
CA ASN A 543 -15.19 1.50 14.79
C ASN A 543 -14.60 1.03 13.44
N GLU A 544 -13.46 1.59 13.04
CA GLU A 544 -12.71 1.22 11.83
C GLU A 544 -11.81 0.00 12.02
N GLU A 545 -11.32 -0.29 13.23
CA GLU A 545 -10.38 -1.39 13.52
C GLU A 545 -10.99 -2.79 13.40
N ASP A 546 -12.33 -2.87 13.31
CA ASP A 546 -13.02 -4.14 13.13
C ASP A 546 -12.93 -4.53 11.65
N ASP A 547 -11.92 -5.32 11.28
CA ASP A 547 -11.60 -5.71 9.90
C ASP A 547 -11.99 -7.16 9.54
N ASP A 548 -12.92 -7.73 10.30
CA ASP A 548 -13.44 -9.04 9.99
C ASP A 548 -14.32 -9.02 8.74
N ARG A 549 -14.62 -10.20 8.20
CA ARG A 549 -15.38 -10.36 6.97
C ARG A 549 -16.74 -9.63 6.97
N LEU A 550 -17.31 -9.30 8.13
CA LEU A 550 -18.66 -8.76 8.31
C LEU A 550 -18.70 -7.35 8.94
N SER A 551 -17.57 -6.76 9.32
CA SER A 551 -17.52 -5.53 10.12
C SER A 551 -17.60 -4.21 9.34
N ASN A 552 -17.14 -4.18 8.08
CA ASN A 552 -17.05 -2.96 7.25
C ASN A 552 -18.42 -2.61 6.60
N GLN A 553 -19.49 -2.64 7.40
CA GLN A 553 -20.86 -2.34 7.00
C GLN A 553 -21.75 -1.95 8.20
N PHE A 554 -22.83 -1.22 7.92
CA PHE A 554 -23.86 -0.85 8.87
C PHE A 554 -25.25 -1.18 8.32
N VAL A 555 -26.08 -1.88 9.10
CA VAL A 555 -27.48 -2.19 8.74
C VAL A 555 -28.39 -1.12 9.35
N TRP A 556 -28.93 -0.25 8.50
CA TRP A 556 -29.86 0.80 8.88
C TRP A 556 -31.32 0.28 8.88
N ASP A 557 -31.99 0.33 10.03
CA ASP A 557 -33.44 0.11 10.15
C ASP A 557 -34.21 1.39 9.79
N LEU A 558 -34.74 1.45 8.58
CA LEU A 558 -35.48 2.60 8.05
C LEU A 558 -36.79 2.85 8.81
N TRP A 559 -37.39 1.81 9.41
CA TRP A 559 -38.63 1.97 10.18
C TRP A 559 -38.40 2.66 11.53
N SER A 560 -37.16 2.69 12.02
CA SER A 560 -36.81 3.46 13.24
C SER A 560 -36.97 4.97 13.07
N LEU A 561 -37.12 5.45 11.83
CA LEU A 561 -37.34 6.87 11.53
C LEU A 561 -38.73 7.35 11.94
N ALA A 562 -39.73 6.47 12.08
CA ALA A 562 -41.07 6.82 12.54
C ALA A 562 -41.05 7.45 13.95
N ASP A 563 -40.17 6.96 14.82
CA ASP A 563 -39.99 7.47 16.18
C ASP A 563 -39.07 8.72 16.26
N GLY A 564 -38.51 9.15 15.12
CA GLY A 564 -37.48 10.18 15.01
C GLY A 564 -38.00 11.56 14.60
N ASP A 565 -37.07 12.53 14.56
CA ASP A 565 -37.35 13.90 14.09
C ASP A 565 -37.16 14.06 12.57
N PHE A 566 -36.83 12.98 11.84
CA PHE A 566 -36.48 13.02 10.42
C PHE A 566 -37.03 11.82 9.65
N VAL A 567 -37.72 12.13 8.55
CA VAL A 567 -38.13 11.17 7.52
C VAL A 567 -37.73 11.76 6.16
N PRO A 568 -37.04 11.01 5.28
CA PRO A 568 -36.71 11.47 3.94
C PRO A 568 -37.95 11.93 3.18
N THR A 569 -37.87 13.05 2.46
CA THR A 569 -38.99 13.48 1.63
C THR A 569 -39.11 12.55 0.43
N ALA A 570 -40.31 12.03 0.18
CA ALA A 570 -40.55 11.15 -0.95
C ALA A 570 -40.10 11.75 -2.30
N MET A 571 -39.45 10.93 -3.14
CA MET A 571 -38.93 11.29 -4.47
C MET A 571 -37.88 12.42 -4.51
N GLN A 572 -37.37 12.88 -3.36
CA GLN A 572 -36.25 13.82 -3.31
C GLN A 572 -34.92 13.08 -3.41
N ASP A 573 -33.95 13.67 -4.12
CA ASP A 573 -32.57 13.18 -4.16
C ASP A 573 -31.87 13.45 -2.82
N TYR A 574 -31.36 12.39 -2.21
CA TYR A 574 -30.47 12.41 -1.05
C TYR A 574 -29.12 11.79 -1.40
N TYR A 575 -28.08 12.17 -0.67
CA TYR A 575 -26.71 11.72 -0.86
C TYR A 575 -26.17 11.21 0.47
N LEU A 576 -25.52 10.04 0.42
CA LEU A 576 -24.90 9.42 1.58
C LEU A 576 -23.47 9.93 1.74
N TYR A 577 -23.16 10.44 2.92
CA TYR A 577 -21.85 10.90 3.33
C TYR A 577 -21.32 10.08 4.49
N GLY A 578 -20.00 9.88 4.53
CA GLY A 578 -19.29 9.27 5.65
C GLY A 578 -18.23 10.23 6.16
N VAL A 579 -18.17 10.41 7.48
CA VAL A 579 -17.06 11.09 8.16
C VAL A 579 -16.26 10.03 8.88
N ILE A 580 -14.95 10.01 8.67
CA ILE A 580 -14.01 9.24 9.49
C ILE A 580 -13.11 10.23 10.25
N ASP A 581 -12.92 10.01 11.55
CA ASP A 581 -12.25 10.93 12.47
C ASP A 581 -11.41 10.17 13.51
N ASP A 582 -10.12 10.48 13.59
CA ASP A 582 -9.15 9.92 14.54
C ASP A 582 -8.97 10.82 15.81
N GLY A 583 -9.69 11.94 15.86
CA GLY A 583 -9.64 12.98 16.90
C GLY A 583 -8.66 14.12 16.61
N SER A 584 -7.79 13.96 15.62
CA SER A 584 -6.77 14.91 15.15
C SER A 584 -7.02 15.37 13.71
N LEU A 585 -7.39 14.45 12.82
CA LEU A 585 -7.73 14.64 11.43
C LEU A 585 -9.08 13.97 11.15
N SER A 586 -9.86 14.63 10.28
CA SER A 586 -11.13 14.08 9.83
C SER A 586 -11.28 14.25 8.33
N ARG A 587 -11.97 13.28 7.72
CA ARG A 587 -12.16 13.17 6.29
C ARG A 587 -13.63 12.97 5.99
N LEU A 588 -14.17 13.81 5.12
CA LEU A 588 -15.48 13.59 4.52
C LEU A 588 -15.32 12.74 3.25
N THR A 589 -16.18 11.75 3.09
CA THR A 589 -16.36 10.96 1.88
C THR A 589 -17.83 10.92 1.48
N ARG A 590 -18.11 10.53 0.24
CA ARG A 590 -19.46 10.44 -0.30
C ARG A 590 -19.58 9.24 -1.23
N MET A 591 -20.71 8.56 -1.15
CA MET A 591 -21.07 7.49 -2.10
C MET A 591 -21.08 8.03 -3.56
N GLY A 592 -20.61 7.22 -4.51
CA GLY A 592 -20.37 7.63 -5.91
C GLY A 592 -19.09 8.44 -6.13
N GLY A 593 -18.35 8.80 -5.07
CA GLY A 593 -17.08 9.52 -5.16
C GLY A 593 -17.22 10.84 -5.92
N SER A 594 -16.58 10.97 -7.09
CA SER A 594 -16.65 12.18 -7.93
C SER A 594 -18.01 12.41 -8.58
N THR A 595 -18.81 11.36 -8.79
CA THR A 595 -20.15 11.44 -9.39
C THR A 595 -21.15 10.99 -8.33
N PRO A 596 -21.79 11.92 -7.59
CA PRO A 596 -22.68 11.56 -6.51
C PRO A 596 -23.80 10.61 -6.99
N THR A 597 -24.02 9.54 -6.22
CA THR A 597 -25.13 8.59 -6.46
C THR A 597 -26.34 9.03 -5.64
N PRO A 598 -27.45 9.49 -6.26
CA PRO A 598 -28.63 9.92 -5.52
C PRO A 598 -29.42 8.72 -5.00
N LEU A 599 -29.99 8.88 -3.80
CA LEU A 599 -30.96 8.00 -3.17
C LEU A 599 -32.33 8.68 -3.19
N GLN A 600 -33.37 7.96 -3.60
CA GLN A 600 -34.75 8.41 -3.54
C GLN A 600 -35.56 7.45 -2.68
N PHE A 601 -36.51 7.99 -1.92
CA PHE A 601 -37.37 7.21 -1.03
C PHE A 601 -38.83 7.32 -1.47
N GLU A 602 -39.60 6.26 -1.24
CA GLU A 602 -41.05 6.22 -1.34
C GLU A 602 -41.61 5.56 -0.07
N HIS A 603 -42.66 6.15 0.50
CA HIS A 603 -43.22 5.76 1.79
C HIS A 603 -44.68 5.29 1.72
N PRO A 604 -45.10 4.43 0.76
CA PRO A 604 -46.49 3.96 0.76
C PRO A 604 -46.77 3.13 2.03
N PRO A 605 -47.98 3.13 2.61
CA PRO A 605 -48.24 2.41 3.85
C PRO A 605 -48.01 0.90 3.71
N ALA A 606 -47.43 0.29 4.75
CA ALA A 606 -47.15 -1.14 4.86
C ALA A 606 -48.15 -1.82 5.79
N LEU A 607 -48.43 -3.10 5.53
CA LEU A 607 -49.31 -3.89 6.38
C LEU A 607 -48.98 -5.38 6.34
N LEU A 608 -48.88 -6.00 7.50
CA LEU A 608 -48.66 -7.43 7.71
C LEU A 608 -49.73 -7.98 8.67
N PRO A 609 -50.76 -8.67 8.18
CA PRO A 609 -51.74 -9.33 9.05
C PRO A 609 -51.10 -10.44 9.91
N LEU A 610 -51.38 -10.43 11.21
CA LEU A 610 -50.86 -11.42 12.17
C LEU A 610 -51.96 -12.37 12.68
N GLN A 611 -53.12 -11.85 13.06
CA GLN A 611 -54.24 -12.65 13.57
C GLN A 611 -55.55 -12.44 12.77
N PRO A 612 -56.37 -13.50 12.59
CA PRO A 612 -56.11 -14.87 13.05
C PRO A 612 -55.04 -15.57 12.20
N ALA A 613 -54.10 -16.27 12.84
CA ALA A 613 -53.02 -16.98 12.15
C ALA A 613 -53.47 -18.36 11.59
N THR A 614 -54.54 -18.93 12.15
CA THR A 614 -55.19 -20.15 11.66
C THR A 614 -56.71 -20.01 11.80
N PRO A 615 -57.53 -20.85 11.13
CA PRO A 615 -58.98 -20.73 11.22
C PRO A 615 -59.50 -20.82 12.65
N ILE A 616 -60.28 -19.82 13.10
CA ILE A 616 -60.96 -19.82 14.40
C ILE A 616 -62.48 -19.74 14.21
N THR A 617 -63.23 -20.15 15.23
CA THR A 617 -64.70 -20.09 15.25
C THR A 617 -65.13 -19.01 16.21
N VAL A 618 -66.11 -18.20 15.82
CA VAL A 618 -66.65 -17.11 16.63
C VAL A 618 -68.15 -17.33 16.81
N GLY A 619 -68.59 -17.46 18.05
CA GLY A 619 -69.99 -17.56 18.42
C GLY A 619 -70.74 -16.23 18.25
N ALA A 620 -72.08 -16.28 18.40
CA ALA A 620 -72.90 -15.07 18.29
C ALA A 620 -72.64 -14.15 19.49
N GLY A 621 -72.09 -12.96 19.23
CA GLY A 621 -71.76 -11.97 20.27
C GLY A 621 -70.42 -12.18 20.95
N GLU A 622 -69.66 -13.22 20.57
CA GLU A 622 -68.29 -13.41 21.03
C GLU A 622 -67.34 -12.48 20.26
N SER A 623 -66.21 -12.15 20.89
CA SER A 623 -65.15 -11.37 20.25
C SER A 623 -64.05 -12.26 19.66
N ALA A 624 -63.36 -11.75 18.65
CA ALA A 624 -62.20 -12.39 18.05
C ALA A 624 -61.07 -11.39 17.81
N ARG A 625 -59.82 -11.80 18.06
CA ARG A 625 -58.65 -10.95 17.82
C ARG A 625 -58.34 -10.87 16.34
N ILE A 626 -58.29 -9.65 15.83
CA ILE A 626 -57.57 -9.28 14.61
C ILE A 626 -56.36 -8.48 15.08
N SER A 627 -55.18 -8.78 14.54
CA SER A 627 -53.99 -7.99 14.80
C SER A 627 -53.09 -7.97 13.58
N TRP A 628 -52.26 -6.95 13.49
CA TRP A 628 -51.37 -6.70 12.36
C TRP A 628 -50.08 -6.05 12.85
N GLN A 629 -49.18 -5.81 11.90
CA GLN A 629 -48.10 -4.85 12.01
C GLN A 629 -48.25 -3.93 10.81
N ASP A 630 -48.24 -2.63 11.05
CA ASP A 630 -48.26 -1.58 10.04
C ASP A 630 -47.01 -0.71 10.14
N MET A 631 -46.84 0.13 9.12
CA MET A 631 -45.82 1.17 9.07
C MET A 631 -46.21 2.15 7.98
N ASP A 632 -46.35 3.42 8.33
CA ASP A 632 -46.23 4.53 7.41
C ASP A 632 -45.22 5.55 7.98
N LEU A 633 -44.27 5.99 7.14
CA LEU A 633 -43.18 6.84 7.63
C LEU A 633 -43.52 8.33 7.53
N ASP A 634 -44.27 8.76 6.52
CA ASP A 634 -44.43 10.18 6.22
C ASP A 634 -45.81 10.76 6.57
N ASP A 635 -46.82 9.92 6.83
CA ASP A 635 -48.11 10.36 7.38
C ASP A 635 -48.86 9.30 8.21
N ASP A 636 -50.05 9.67 8.71
CA ASP A 636 -50.94 8.79 9.49
C ASP A 636 -51.92 8.07 8.56
N ALA A 637 -51.50 6.89 8.11
CA ALA A 637 -52.32 6.03 7.28
C ALA A 637 -53.54 5.47 8.00
N ARG A 638 -54.57 5.16 7.22
CA ARG A 638 -55.88 4.75 7.74
C ARG A 638 -56.22 3.33 7.36
N LEU A 639 -56.65 2.57 8.36
CA LEU A 639 -56.89 1.14 8.23
C LEU A 639 -58.37 0.75 8.36
N ARG A 640 -58.80 -0.21 7.53
CA ARG A 640 -60.11 -0.86 7.58
C ARG A 640 -59.97 -2.37 7.69
N ILE A 641 -60.82 -2.95 8.53
CA ILE A 641 -60.95 -4.40 8.66
C ILE A 641 -62.21 -4.84 7.91
N LEU A 642 -62.03 -5.70 6.92
CA LEU A 642 -63.05 -6.20 6.01
C LEU A 642 -63.33 -7.67 6.26
N LEU A 643 -64.62 -8.02 6.26
CA LEU A 643 -65.08 -9.39 6.35
C LEU A 643 -65.76 -9.79 5.04
N SER A 644 -65.20 -10.75 4.30
CA SER A 644 -65.72 -11.24 3.00
C SER A 644 -65.88 -12.77 3.00
N PRO A 645 -67.00 -13.32 2.52
CA PRO A 645 -67.16 -14.77 2.31
C PRO A 645 -66.45 -15.26 1.04
N GLU A 646 -65.96 -14.35 0.20
CA GLU A 646 -65.20 -14.65 -1.01
C GLU A 646 -63.70 -14.59 -0.76
N ASP A 647 -62.96 -15.52 -1.37
CA ASP A 647 -61.51 -15.53 -1.37
C ASP A 647 -60.99 -14.72 -2.58
N HIS A 648 -60.28 -13.64 -2.30
CA HIS A 648 -59.67 -12.74 -3.27
C HIS A 648 -58.15 -12.95 -3.36
N GLY A 649 -57.60 -13.97 -2.68
CA GLY A 649 -56.16 -14.23 -2.57
C GLY A 649 -55.52 -13.55 -1.37
N ASP A 650 -54.20 -13.75 -1.20
CA ASP A 650 -53.47 -13.21 -0.04
C ASP A 650 -53.33 -11.69 -0.05
N SER A 651 -53.33 -11.08 -1.24
CA SER A 651 -53.36 -9.63 -1.43
C SER A 651 -54.21 -9.26 -2.63
N THR A 652 -54.98 -8.18 -2.53
CA THR A 652 -55.86 -7.64 -3.57
C THR A 652 -55.98 -6.12 -3.44
N ASP A 653 -56.80 -5.46 -4.27
CA ASP A 653 -57.26 -4.09 -4.02
C ASP A 653 -58.59 -4.05 -3.24
N TYR A 654 -58.81 -2.97 -2.51
CA TYR A 654 -60.02 -2.74 -1.70
C TYR A 654 -61.29 -2.82 -2.55
N SER A 655 -61.30 -2.19 -3.73
CA SER A 655 -62.44 -2.18 -4.65
C SER A 655 -62.89 -3.57 -5.08
N SER A 656 -61.95 -4.49 -5.29
CA SER A 656 -62.19 -5.90 -5.61
C SER A 656 -62.88 -6.62 -4.46
N VAL A 657 -62.42 -6.42 -3.21
CA VAL A 657 -63.06 -7.01 -2.02
C VAL A 657 -64.47 -6.47 -1.83
N VAL A 658 -64.66 -5.16 -1.91
CA VAL A 658 -65.99 -4.57 -1.69
C VAL A 658 -66.94 -4.80 -2.86
N SER A 659 -66.46 -5.20 -4.05
CA SER A 659 -67.34 -5.53 -5.20
C SER A 659 -68.28 -6.71 -4.91
N GLY A 660 -67.89 -7.60 -3.98
CA GLY A 660 -68.68 -8.72 -3.46
C GLY A 660 -69.45 -8.38 -2.18
N GLN A 661 -69.93 -9.42 -1.48
CA GLN A 661 -70.56 -9.26 -0.17
C GLN A 661 -69.51 -9.00 0.90
N THR A 662 -69.37 -7.76 1.37
CA THR A 662 -68.33 -7.39 2.34
C THR A 662 -68.90 -6.53 3.47
N TYR A 663 -68.27 -6.57 4.64
CA TYR A 663 -68.61 -5.77 5.82
C TYR A 663 -67.36 -5.07 6.37
N VAL A 664 -67.46 -3.79 6.73
CA VAL A 664 -66.39 -3.03 7.40
C VAL A 664 -66.59 -3.15 8.90
N VAL A 665 -65.78 -3.97 9.56
CA VAL A 665 -66.03 -4.42 10.93
C VAL A 665 -65.85 -3.31 11.95
N ASN A 666 -64.83 -2.47 11.76
CA ASN A 666 -64.54 -1.31 12.61
C ASN A 666 -65.53 -0.15 12.45
N SER A 667 -66.55 -0.28 11.58
CA SER A 667 -67.65 0.68 11.48
C SER A 667 -68.81 0.37 12.43
N ALA A 668 -69.68 1.35 12.68
CA ALA A 668 -70.80 1.23 13.62
C ALA A 668 -71.89 0.22 13.21
N ASP A 669 -72.12 -0.02 11.92
CA ASP A 669 -73.18 -0.91 11.42
C ASP A 669 -72.75 -1.84 10.27
N GLY A 670 -71.45 -1.93 10.01
CA GLY A 670 -70.84 -2.72 8.93
C GLY A 670 -70.65 -1.96 7.61
N PHE A 671 -71.11 -0.71 7.51
CA PHE A 671 -70.94 0.16 6.34
C PHE A 671 -70.00 1.33 6.63
N ALA A 672 -69.09 1.59 5.68
CA ALA A 672 -68.31 2.83 5.61
C ALA A 672 -68.34 3.41 4.17
N PRO A 673 -68.35 4.74 3.99
CA PRO A 673 -68.17 5.38 2.69
C PRO A 673 -66.76 5.14 2.14
N SER A 674 -66.49 5.46 0.86
CA SER A 674 -65.14 5.32 0.29
C SER A 674 -64.13 6.28 0.91
N ASP A 675 -64.56 7.48 1.26
CA ASP A 675 -63.68 8.49 1.87
C ASP A 675 -63.24 8.02 3.25
N VAL A 676 -62.01 8.38 3.64
CA VAL A 676 -61.50 8.16 4.99
C VAL A 676 -62.38 8.88 6.02
N ASP A 677 -62.72 8.20 7.10
CA ASP A 677 -63.47 8.73 8.23
C ASP A 677 -62.72 8.45 9.53
N LEU A 678 -62.21 9.50 10.17
CA LEU A 678 -61.40 9.43 11.40
C LEU A 678 -62.15 8.82 12.61
N GLU A 679 -63.49 8.73 12.56
CA GLU A 679 -64.26 8.08 13.63
C GLU A 679 -64.44 6.58 13.39
N MET A 680 -64.32 6.10 12.14
CA MET A 680 -64.59 4.71 11.77
C MET A 680 -63.33 3.95 11.35
N ASP A 681 -62.33 4.64 10.83
CA ASP A 681 -61.09 4.07 10.31
C ASP A 681 -59.99 4.16 11.37
N LEU A 682 -59.25 3.07 11.53
CA LEU A 682 -58.20 2.96 12.55
C LEU A 682 -56.98 3.77 12.11
N SER A 683 -56.28 4.39 13.06
CA SER A 683 -54.97 5.01 12.82
C SER A 683 -53.90 3.94 12.74
N GLU A 684 -52.92 4.16 11.88
CA GLU A 684 -51.64 3.43 11.93
C GLU A 684 -50.78 3.96 13.10
N ASP A 685 -50.86 5.27 13.41
CA ASP A 685 -50.21 5.89 14.58
C ASP A 685 -50.72 5.38 15.96
N ASP A 686 -51.80 4.60 16.00
CA ASP A 686 -52.36 4.12 17.25
C ASP A 686 -51.44 3.02 17.81
N ALA A 687 -50.99 3.15 19.07
CA ALA A 687 -50.09 2.19 19.72
C ALA A 687 -50.64 0.75 19.88
N ALA A 688 -51.84 0.46 19.37
CA ALA A 688 -52.50 -0.82 19.45
C ALA A 688 -52.82 -1.37 18.05
N ASP A 689 -51.93 -2.21 17.53
CA ASP A 689 -52.06 -2.87 16.22
C ASP A 689 -53.02 -4.07 16.27
N ALA A 690 -54.15 -3.90 16.97
CA ALA A 690 -55.10 -4.95 17.26
C ALA A 690 -56.52 -4.44 17.43
N PHE A 691 -57.48 -5.24 16.97
CA PHE A 691 -58.91 -4.97 17.08
C PHE A 691 -59.66 -6.22 17.53
N ASP A 692 -60.47 -6.08 18.59
CA ASP A 692 -61.34 -7.15 19.07
C ASP A 692 -62.68 -7.11 18.34
N LEU A 693 -62.73 -7.86 17.24
CA LEU A 693 -63.87 -7.97 16.35
C LEU A 693 -65.07 -8.59 17.08
N THR A 694 -66.21 -7.92 17.03
CA THR A 694 -67.53 -8.53 17.30
C THR A 694 -68.40 -8.42 16.05
N THR A 695 -69.45 -9.24 15.95
CA THR A 695 -70.32 -9.25 14.75
C THR A 695 -71.74 -8.78 15.02
N GLY A 696 -72.10 -8.55 16.29
CA GLY A 696 -73.46 -8.24 16.71
C GLY A 696 -73.99 -6.88 16.25
N HIS A 697 -73.10 -5.92 15.98
CA HIS A 697 -73.46 -4.59 15.50
C HIS A 697 -73.64 -4.50 13.98
N LEU A 698 -73.14 -5.49 13.23
CA LEU A 698 -73.15 -5.50 11.76
C LEU A 698 -74.58 -5.69 11.22
N GLN A 699 -75.12 -4.69 10.54
CA GLN A 699 -76.48 -4.68 10.00
C GLN A 699 -76.52 -4.65 8.47
N ARG A 700 -75.51 -4.06 7.84
CA ARG A 700 -75.35 -3.95 6.39
C ARG A 700 -73.85 -3.86 6.05
N GLY A 701 -73.51 -3.88 4.77
CA GLY A 701 -72.15 -3.66 4.28
C GLY A 701 -72.11 -2.61 3.16
N PRO A 702 -70.94 -2.26 2.63
CA PRO A 702 -70.81 -1.29 1.53
C PRO A 702 -71.69 -1.62 0.32
N ASN A 703 -71.79 -2.92 -0.03
CA ASN A 703 -72.55 -3.42 -1.17
C ASN A 703 -73.59 -4.50 -0.82
N THR A 704 -73.97 -4.62 0.46
CA THR A 704 -74.98 -5.58 0.94
C THR A 704 -75.92 -4.93 1.97
N SER A 705 -77.20 -5.28 1.96
CA SER A 705 -78.23 -4.64 2.79
C SER A 705 -78.64 -5.43 4.03
N GLY A 706 -77.99 -6.58 4.30
CA GLY A 706 -78.31 -7.44 5.44
C GLY A 706 -77.09 -7.86 6.24
N ALA A 707 -77.31 -8.23 7.50
CA ALA A 707 -76.28 -8.69 8.43
C ALA A 707 -75.53 -9.94 7.92
N PRO A 708 -74.27 -10.16 8.37
CA PRO A 708 -73.51 -11.37 8.07
C PRO A 708 -74.32 -12.64 8.38
N GLN A 709 -74.16 -13.66 7.54
CA GLN A 709 -74.81 -14.95 7.74
C GLN A 709 -73.82 -15.93 8.38
N ALA A 710 -74.31 -17.04 8.91
CA ALA A 710 -73.45 -18.11 9.39
C ALA A 710 -72.60 -18.68 8.25
N GLY A 711 -71.30 -18.83 8.46
CA GLY A 711 -70.38 -19.28 7.42
C GLY A 711 -68.92 -18.91 7.70
N THR A 712 -68.03 -19.35 6.82
CA THR A 712 -66.61 -19.00 6.84
C THR A 712 -66.39 -17.70 6.08
N TYR A 713 -65.62 -16.80 6.67
CA TYR A 713 -65.23 -15.52 6.12
C TYR A 713 -63.71 -15.38 6.15
N HIS A 714 -63.19 -14.71 5.13
CA HIS A 714 -61.83 -14.21 5.04
C HIS A 714 -61.80 -12.79 5.63
N VAL A 715 -60.79 -12.51 6.44
CA VAL A 715 -60.55 -11.17 6.96
C VAL A 715 -59.51 -10.51 6.07
N TYR A 716 -59.80 -9.31 5.58
CA TYR A 716 -58.83 -8.48 4.89
C TYR A 716 -58.59 -7.20 5.69
N LEU A 717 -57.35 -6.75 5.77
CA LEU A 717 -57.03 -5.42 6.25
C LEU A 717 -56.59 -4.57 5.07
N ALA A 718 -57.14 -3.36 4.96
CA ALA A 718 -56.80 -2.41 3.92
C ALA A 718 -56.28 -1.13 4.56
N ILE A 719 -55.18 -0.57 4.05
CA ILE A 719 -54.54 0.64 4.59
C ILE A 719 -54.35 1.66 3.47
N THR A 720 -54.58 2.95 3.77
CA THR A 720 -54.48 4.06 2.80
C THR A 720 -54.03 5.36 3.45
N ASP A 721 -53.15 6.06 2.75
CA ASP A 721 -52.61 7.41 2.98
C ASP A 721 -53.32 8.45 2.06
N ASP A 722 -53.82 8.02 0.89
CA ASP A 722 -54.51 8.83 -0.12
C ASP A 722 -55.85 9.51 0.31
N GLY A 723 -56.29 9.33 1.56
CA GLY A 723 -57.55 9.88 2.07
C GLY A 723 -58.83 9.22 1.52
N THR A 724 -58.73 8.19 0.68
CA THR A 724 -59.88 7.42 0.17
C THR A 724 -59.53 5.94 -0.01
N PHE A 725 -60.48 5.06 0.34
CA PHE A 725 -60.42 3.63 0.05
C PHE A 725 -60.96 3.33 -1.35
N GLY A 726 -60.05 3.04 -2.29
CA GLY A 726 -60.32 2.97 -3.72
C GLY A 726 -59.78 1.73 -4.43
N SER A 727 -59.45 1.86 -5.71
CA SER A 727 -58.82 0.79 -6.51
C SER A 727 -57.31 0.71 -6.32
N ASP A 728 -56.71 1.80 -5.83
CA ASP A 728 -55.26 1.90 -5.59
C ASP A 728 -54.91 1.47 -4.16
N THR A 729 -55.89 1.51 -3.24
CA THR A 729 -55.79 0.97 -1.87
C THR A 729 -55.65 -0.55 -1.89
N ARG A 730 -54.56 -1.04 -1.28
CA ARG A 730 -54.29 -2.48 -1.15
C ARG A 730 -55.00 -3.07 0.06
N ALA A 731 -55.30 -4.36 -0.04
CA ALA A 731 -55.91 -5.14 1.03
C ALA A 731 -55.21 -6.51 1.15
N TRP A 732 -54.85 -6.90 2.37
CA TRP A 732 -54.15 -8.13 2.71
C TRP A 732 -55.03 -9.04 3.52
N ARG A 733 -55.03 -10.32 3.17
CA ARG A 733 -55.81 -11.33 3.87
C ARG A 733 -55.05 -11.84 5.09
N THR A 734 -55.74 -12.07 6.20
CA THR A 734 -55.17 -12.81 7.33
C THR A 734 -54.89 -14.27 6.95
N PRO A 735 -53.84 -14.92 7.49
CA PRO A 735 -53.54 -16.33 7.17
C PRO A 735 -54.69 -17.29 7.55
N GLY A 736 -55.36 -17.03 8.66
CA GLY A 736 -56.54 -17.75 9.13
C GLY A 736 -57.86 -17.17 8.62
N THR A 737 -58.93 -17.94 8.77
CA THR A 737 -60.31 -17.51 8.48
C THR A 737 -61.15 -17.44 9.75
N LEU A 738 -62.24 -16.69 9.70
CA LEU A 738 -63.24 -16.64 10.78
C LEU A 738 -64.46 -17.45 10.38
N THR A 739 -64.84 -18.43 11.18
CA THR A 739 -66.13 -19.14 11.01
C THR A 739 -67.15 -18.56 11.97
N LEU A 740 -68.13 -17.84 11.43
CA LEU A 740 -69.25 -17.30 12.19
C LEU A 740 -70.27 -18.41 12.46
N GLY A 741 -70.58 -18.62 13.74
CA GLY A 741 -71.65 -19.51 14.16
C GLY A 741 -73.02 -19.08 13.64
N GLY A 742 -73.98 -20.02 13.63
CA GLY A 742 -75.40 -19.70 13.41
C GLY A 742 -75.90 -18.61 14.37
N PRO A 743 -76.98 -17.87 14.07
CA PRO A 743 -77.58 -16.97 15.04
C PRO A 743 -78.05 -17.79 16.24
N ALA A 744 -77.21 -17.92 17.26
CA ALA A 744 -77.62 -18.39 18.57
C ALA A 744 -78.46 -17.28 19.22
N ALA A 745 -79.32 -17.66 20.16
CA ALA A 745 -79.92 -16.66 21.04
C ALA A 745 -78.80 -15.79 21.63
N ILE A 746 -78.97 -14.46 21.61
CA ILE A 746 -78.01 -13.52 22.22
C ILE A 746 -77.58 -14.13 23.57
N PRO A 747 -76.28 -14.37 23.79
CA PRO A 747 -75.81 -14.93 25.03
C PRO A 747 -76.38 -14.14 26.21
N ALA A 748 -76.74 -14.83 27.30
CA ALA A 748 -77.07 -14.10 28.52
C ALA A 748 -75.85 -13.26 28.91
N ARG A 749 -76.07 -11.99 29.32
CA ARG A 749 -74.99 -11.13 29.80
C ARG A 749 -74.18 -11.86 30.88
N ARG A 750 -72.87 -12.00 30.66
CA ARG A 750 -71.93 -12.56 31.62
C ARG A 750 -71.36 -11.45 32.49
N VAL A 751 -71.07 -11.80 33.73
CA VAL A 751 -70.47 -10.89 34.72
C VAL A 751 -69.05 -10.52 34.32
N PHE A 752 -68.28 -11.51 33.89
CA PHE A 752 -66.90 -11.38 33.44
C PHE A 752 -66.83 -11.79 31.97
N ASN A 753 -66.16 -10.97 31.16
CA ASN A 753 -65.79 -11.29 29.78
C ASN A 753 -64.30 -11.00 29.60
N LEU A 754 -63.65 -11.75 28.71
CA LEU A 754 -62.28 -11.49 28.31
C LEU A 754 -62.30 -10.96 26.87
N LEU A 755 -61.51 -9.93 26.57
CA LEU A 755 -61.34 -9.44 25.21
C LEU A 755 -59.88 -9.62 24.80
N PRO A 756 -59.59 -10.37 23.73
CA PRO A 756 -60.50 -11.18 22.89
C PRO A 756 -61.01 -12.45 23.59
N GLU A 757 -62.19 -12.93 23.19
CA GLU A 757 -62.71 -14.24 23.60
C GLU A 757 -62.16 -15.37 22.71
N ASN A 758 -61.83 -15.10 21.45
CA ASN A 758 -61.25 -16.07 20.53
C ASN A 758 -59.99 -15.49 19.86
N PHE A 759 -58.85 -16.14 20.00
CA PHE A 759 -57.58 -15.64 19.43
C PHE A 759 -56.61 -16.77 19.13
N THR A 760 -55.58 -16.48 18.36
CA THR A 760 -54.46 -17.39 18.12
C THR A 760 -53.22 -16.90 18.86
N ILE A 761 -52.46 -17.80 19.47
CA ILE A 761 -51.20 -17.44 20.14
C ILE A 761 -50.13 -18.50 19.83
N GLY A 762 -48.94 -18.05 19.44
CA GLY A 762 -47.79 -18.90 19.17
C GLY A 762 -47.14 -19.44 20.44
N VAL A 763 -46.73 -20.71 20.45
CA VAL A 763 -45.86 -21.21 21.55
C VAL A 763 -44.42 -20.70 21.38
N ASN A 764 -43.63 -20.71 22.45
CA ASN A 764 -42.25 -20.18 22.52
C ASN A 764 -42.17 -18.66 22.67
N ALA A 765 -42.86 -18.14 23.68
CA ALA A 765 -42.82 -16.76 24.17
C ALA A 765 -43.62 -15.72 23.39
N ASP A 766 -44.54 -16.14 22.52
CA ASP A 766 -45.54 -15.22 21.95
C ASP A 766 -46.47 -14.71 23.06
N ARG A 767 -46.97 -13.49 22.87
CA ARG A 767 -47.69 -12.74 23.90
C ARG A 767 -49.09 -12.41 23.42
N GLN A 768 -50.04 -12.40 24.35
CA GLN A 768 -51.37 -11.91 24.08
C GLN A 768 -51.84 -11.03 25.24
N GLN A 769 -52.16 -9.77 24.93
CA GLN A 769 -52.92 -8.93 25.85
C GLN A 769 -54.38 -9.41 25.91
N ILE A 770 -54.88 -9.55 27.14
CA ILE A 770 -56.25 -9.92 27.48
C ILE A 770 -56.83 -8.85 28.40
N ASP A 771 -57.90 -8.22 27.95
CA ASP A 771 -58.65 -7.24 28.73
C ASP A 771 -59.78 -7.93 29.50
N VAL A 772 -59.94 -7.59 30.79
CA VAL A 772 -61.02 -8.09 31.64
C VAL A 772 -62.14 -7.06 31.69
N VAL A 773 -63.29 -7.41 31.13
CA VAL A 773 -64.49 -6.57 31.11
C VAL A 773 -65.50 -7.09 32.13
N VAL A 774 -66.09 -6.17 32.91
CA VAL A 774 -67.04 -6.51 33.98
C VAL A 774 -68.39 -5.83 33.74
N ASP A 775 -69.46 -6.62 33.72
CA ASP A 775 -70.86 -6.14 33.72
C ASP A 775 -71.50 -6.51 35.06
N ALA A 776 -71.80 -5.49 35.87
CA ALA A 776 -72.45 -5.66 37.18
C ALA A 776 -73.95 -5.99 37.07
N LEU A 777 -74.51 -6.17 35.86
CA LEU A 777 -75.91 -6.57 35.62
C LEU A 777 -76.92 -5.65 36.32
N GLU A 778 -76.69 -4.34 36.22
CA GLU A 778 -77.49 -3.28 36.88
C GLU A 778 -77.42 -3.30 38.43
N GLN A 779 -76.54 -4.11 39.03
CA GLN A 779 -76.21 -4.03 40.45
C GLN A 779 -75.15 -2.96 40.69
N SER A 780 -75.08 -2.45 41.92
CA SER A 780 -73.98 -1.58 42.36
C SER A 780 -73.07 -2.39 43.26
N VAL A 781 -71.76 -2.29 43.01
CA VAL A 781 -70.70 -3.19 43.44
C VAL A 781 -69.53 -2.33 43.90
N ASP A 782 -68.93 -2.63 45.06
CA ASP A 782 -67.75 -1.92 45.56
C ASP A 782 -66.46 -2.75 45.45
N LEU A 783 -66.58 -4.06 45.20
CA LEU A 783 -65.46 -4.98 45.03
C LEU A 783 -65.68 -5.93 43.85
N VAL A 784 -64.67 -6.02 42.99
CA VAL A 784 -64.53 -7.02 41.92
C VAL A 784 -63.43 -7.98 42.32
N LEU A 785 -63.77 -9.25 42.50
CA LEU A 785 -62.80 -10.33 42.68
C LEU A 785 -62.86 -11.25 41.46
N ILE A 786 -61.76 -11.38 40.74
CA ILE A 786 -61.62 -12.34 39.65
C ILE A 786 -60.37 -13.18 39.87
N THR A 787 -60.54 -14.49 39.76
CA THR A 787 -59.43 -15.45 39.70
C THR A 787 -59.52 -16.18 38.37
N LEU A 788 -58.52 -16.00 37.51
CA LEU A 788 -58.40 -16.70 36.24
C LEU A 788 -57.49 -17.92 36.41
N ARG A 789 -57.90 -19.04 35.83
CA ARG A 789 -57.16 -20.29 35.87
C ARG A 789 -56.61 -20.63 34.48
N LEU A 790 -55.28 -20.71 34.40
CA LEU A 790 -54.53 -21.12 33.20
C LEU A 790 -53.73 -22.41 33.49
N ASP A 791 -53.32 -23.11 32.44
CA ASP A 791 -52.41 -24.25 32.56
C ASP A 791 -50.97 -23.75 32.71
N SER A 792 -50.35 -23.98 33.88
CA SER A 792 -49.00 -23.51 34.19
C SER A 792 -47.89 -24.20 33.39
N ALA A 793 -48.20 -25.30 32.68
CA ALA A 793 -47.25 -25.95 31.78
C ALA A 793 -47.20 -25.28 30.40
N ILE A 794 -48.21 -24.46 30.07
CA ILE A 794 -48.42 -23.90 28.73
C ILE A 794 -48.33 -22.39 28.76
N PHE A 795 -48.89 -21.75 29.79
CA PHE A 795 -48.93 -20.31 29.92
C PHE A 795 -48.13 -19.81 31.11
N ASP A 796 -47.50 -18.67 30.91
CA ASP A 796 -46.98 -17.78 31.94
C ASP A 796 -47.62 -16.40 31.80
N VAL A 797 -47.29 -15.46 32.68
CA VAL A 797 -47.84 -14.09 32.66
C VAL A 797 -46.73 -13.06 32.87
N ILE A 798 -46.85 -11.92 32.21
CA ILE A 798 -45.88 -10.83 32.35
C ILE A 798 -46.16 -10.05 33.63
N ASP A 799 -45.09 -9.81 34.39
CA ASP A 799 -45.12 -8.98 35.58
C ASP A 799 -45.21 -7.50 35.20
N GLN A 800 -46.34 -6.86 35.52
CA GLN A 800 -46.63 -5.46 35.20
C GLN A 800 -46.00 -4.48 36.20
N ASP A 801 -45.51 -4.96 37.35
CA ASP A 801 -44.80 -4.14 38.35
C ASP A 801 -43.63 -4.94 38.97
N PRO A 802 -42.51 -5.10 38.24
CA PRO A 802 -41.34 -5.88 38.69
C PRO A 802 -40.67 -5.35 39.97
N GLY A 803 -41.07 -4.15 40.43
CA GLY A 803 -40.58 -3.53 41.67
C GLY A 803 -41.24 -4.09 42.93
N ARG A 804 -42.34 -4.84 42.79
CA ARG A 804 -43.00 -5.56 43.90
C ARG A 804 -42.55 -7.01 43.98
N GLU A 805 -42.62 -7.58 45.18
CA GLU A 805 -42.30 -8.99 45.39
C GLU A 805 -43.44 -9.87 44.85
N GLY A 806 -43.10 -10.84 43.99
CA GLY A 806 -44.06 -11.71 43.31
C GLY A 806 -44.62 -11.09 42.03
N ILE A 807 -45.17 -11.91 41.14
CA ILE A 807 -45.65 -11.47 39.83
C ILE A 807 -46.96 -10.69 40.00
N GLN A 808 -47.02 -9.48 39.43
CA GLN A 808 -48.20 -8.61 39.40
C GLN A 808 -48.86 -8.67 38.01
N PRO A 809 -49.78 -9.62 37.76
CA PRO A 809 -50.27 -9.89 36.39
C PRO A 809 -51.15 -8.81 35.77
N PHE A 810 -51.86 -8.01 36.57
CA PHE A 810 -52.86 -7.06 36.07
C PHE A 810 -52.40 -5.60 36.18
N PHE A 811 -52.79 -4.78 35.21
CA PHE A 811 -52.76 -3.31 35.32
C PHE A 811 -54.16 -2.71 35.08
N VAL A 812 -54.44 -1.58 35.71
CA VAL A 812 -55.76 -0.93 35.66
C VAL A 812 -55.92 -0.10 34.39
N ARG A 813 -57.05 -0.24 33.70
CA ARG A 813 -57.34 0.47 32.45
C ARG A 813 -57.93 1.86 32.69
N ASP A 814 -57.91 2.68 31.64
CA ASP A 814 -58.38 4.06 31.70
C ASP A 814 -59.86 4.17 32.10
N GLY A 815 -60.14 5.09 33.03
CA GLY A 815 -61.47 5.27 33.62
C GLY A 815 -61.66 4.56 34.96
N PHE A 816 -60.77 3.63 35.33
CA PHE A 816 -60.78 2.91 36.60
C PHE A 816 -59.57 3.23 37.49
N GLN A 817 -58.80 4.28 37.18
CA GLN A 817 -57.62 4.64 38.00
C GLN A 817 -57.97 5.25 39.37
N GLY A 818 -59.26 5.53 39.63
CA GLY A 818 -59.72 6.19 40.85
C GLY A 818 -59.79 5.29 42.08
N SER A 819 -59.76 3.97 41.90
CA SER A 819 -59.91 2.98 42.98
C SER A 819 -58.65 2.10 43.13
N LYS A 820 -58.64 1.19 44.11
CA LYS A 820 -57.43 0.46 44.49
C LYS A 820 -57.49 -0.99 44.05
N LEU A 821 -56.42 -1.44 43.40
CA LEU A 821 -56.13 -2.86 43.22
C LEU A 821 -55.51 -3.39 44.55
N VAL A 822 -56.31 -4.16 45.29
CA VAL A 822 -56.01 -4.67 46.65
C VAL A 822 -55.11 -5.88 46.58
N SER A 823 -55.43 -6.81 45.69
CA SER A 823 -54.70 -8.05 45.45
C SER A 823 -54.38 -8.16 43.95
N ASN A 824 -53.10 -8.40 43.64
CA ASN A 824 -52.57 -8.63 42.29
C ASN A 824 -51.51 -9.71 42.41
N GLU A 825 -51.86 -10.96 42.15
CA GLU A 825 -50.89 -12.03 42.32
C GLU A 825 -51.12 -13.17 41.35
N ALA A 826 -50.02 -13.74 40.88
CA ALA A 826 -50.01 -15.02 40.20
C ALA A 826 -49.50 -16.10 41.16
N THR A 827 -50.25 -17.19 41.32
CA THR A 827 -49.87 -18.34 42.16
C THR A 827 -49.99 -19.63 41.38
N VAL A 828 -49.12 -20.61 41.68
CA VAL A 828 -49.17 -21.93 41.03
C VAL A 828 -49.73 -22.95 42.02
N GLU A 829 -50.87 -23.55 41.70
CA GLU A 829 -51.55 -24.57 42.51
C GLU A 829 -51.96 -25.78 41.65
N GLU A 830 -51.54 -26.98 42.06
CA GLU A 830 -51.88 -28.25 41.39
C GLU A 830 -51.68 -28.28 39.85
N GLY A 831 -50.68 -27.56 39.33
CA GLY A 831 -50.39 -27.47 37.89
C GLY A 831 -51.20 -26.40 37.15
N SER A 832 -51.97 -25.58 37.86
CA SER A 832 -52.64 -24.41 37.32
C SER A 832 -51.96 -23.11 37.77
N LEU A 833 -51.89 -22.14 36.85
CA LEU A 833 -51.50 -20.77 37.14
C LEU A 833 -52.78 -19.99 37.45
N LEU A 834 -52.93 -19.55 38.70
CA LEU A 834 -54.06 -18.77 39.18
C LEU A 834 -53.67 -17.29 39.21
N LEU A 835 -54.36 -16.47 38.42
CA LEU A 835 -54.18 -15.01 38.37
C LEU A 835 -55.33 -14.35 39.13
N THR A 836 -55.02 -13.74 40.27
CA THR A 836 -56.03 -13.14 41.16
C THR A 836 -55.95 -11.63 41.11
N CYS A 837 -57.09 -11.00 40.80
CA CYS A 837 -57.29 -9.55 40.89
C CYS A 837 -58.44 -9.25 41.83
N GLU A 838 -58.15 -8.45 42.87
CA GLU A 838 -59.14 -7.86 43.76
C GLU A 838 -59.10 -6.34 43.57
N TYR A 839 -60.15 -5.77 42.98
CA TYR A 839 -60.26 -4.34 42.73
C TYR A 839 -61.39 -3.75 43.57
N PHE A 840 -61.08 -2.76 44.39
CA PHE A 840 -61.99 -2.21 45.41
C PHE A 840 -62.10 -0.68 45.34
N ASP A 841 -63.35 -0.19 45.39
CA ASP A 841 -63.68 1.22 45.55
C ASP A 841 -64.57 1.46 46.78
N PRO A 842 -64.10 2.19 47.80
CA PRO A 842 -64.92 2.52 48.98
C PRO A 842 -66.00 3.59 48.72
N ALA A 843 -66.18 4.06 47.48
CA ALA A 843 -67.20 5.05 47.14
C ALA A 843 -68.62 4.56 47.49
N PRO A 844 -69.50 5.42 48.04
CA PRO A 844 -70.86 5.04 48.43
C PRO A 844 -71.72 4.50 47.29
N ASP A 845 -71.43 4.93 46.07
CA ASP A 845 -72.14 4.52 44.85
C ASP A 845 -71.54 3.26 44.20
N GLY A 846 -70.45 2.72 44.76
CA GLY A 846 -69.67 1.62 44.23
C GLY A 846 -68.72 2.06 43.10
N ILE A 847 -68.15 1.07 42.42
CA ILE A 847 -67.30 1.25 41.24
C ILE A 847 -68.17 1.75 40.08
N PRO A 848 -67.91 2.95 39.53
CA PRO A 848 -68.69 3.48 38.42
C PRO A 848 -68.42 2.70 37.12
N ALA A 849 -69.39 2.70 36.20
CA ALA A 849 -69.24 2.22 34.82
C ALA A 849 -68.95 0.71 34.62
N LEU A 850 -69.33 -0.16 35.57
CA LEU A 850 -69.33 -1.62 35.36
C LEU A 850 -70.57 -2.08 34.56
N VAL A 851 -70.71 -1.64 33.31
CA VAL A 851 -71.86 -1.96 32.44
C VAL A 851 -71.48 -2.84 31.24
N GLY A 852 -70.26 -3.39 31.23
CA GLY A 852 -69.76 -4.30 30.21
C GLY A 852 -69.26 -3.64 28.92
N ASP A 853 -69.04 -2.33 28.90
CA ASP A 853 -68.60 -1.57 27.71
C ASP A 853 -67.14 -1.10 27.76
N ARG A 854 -66.44 -1.30 28.89
CA ARG A 854 -65.03 -0.91 29.09
C ARG A 854 -64.28 -1.98 29.89
N ALA A 855 -63.00 -2.16 29.57
CA ALA A 855 -62.10 -3.02 30.34
C ALA A 855 -61.77 -2.39 31.71
N LEU A 856 -61.83 -3.19 32.77
CA LEU A 856 -61.47 -2.80 34.13
C LEU A 856 -59.96 -2.89 34.34
N VAL A 857 -59.40 -4.07 34.02
CA VAL A 857 -57.97 -4.38 34.09
C VAL A 857 -57.56 -5.12 32.82
N ALA A 858 -56.27 -5.14 32.54
CA ALA A 858 -55.67 -5.92 31.46
C ALA A 858 -54.49 -6.73 32.00
N MET A 859 -54.17 -7.83 31.32
CA MET A 859 -53.02 -8.69 31.58
C MET A 859 -52.37 -9.11 30.27
N GLU A 860 -51.10 -9.51 30.32
CA GLU A 860 -50.41 -10.12 29.19
C GLU A 860 -49.99 -11.55 29.53
N ILE A 861 -50.54 -12.51 28.79
CA ILE A 861 -50.18 -13.92 28.91
C ILE A 861 -49.12 -14.28 27.88
N VAL A 862 -48.27 -15.24 28.23
CA VAL A 862 -47.18 -15.74 27.39
C VAL A 862 -47.38 -17.23 27.18
N ALA A 863 -47.38 -17.71 25.93
CA ALA A 863 -47.40 -19.15 25.67
C ALA A 863 -45.96 -19.70 25.64
N ILE A 864 -45.60 -20.51 26.64
CA ILE A 864 -44.24 -21.02 26.86
C ILE A 864 -44.01 -22.41 26.25
N ALA A 865 -45.04 -23.23 26.09
CA ALA A 865 -44.92 -24.57 25.51
C ALA A 865 -46.24 -25.07 24.93
N GLY A 866 -46.16 -26.00 23.97
CA GLY A 866 -47.32 -26.71 23.42
C GLY A 866 -46.97 -27.47 22.15
N ASP A 867 -47.64 -28.61 21.94
CA ASP A 867 -47.42 -29.48 20.78
C ASP A 867 -48.56 -29.32 19.77
N GLY A 868 -48.22 -28.87 18.56
CA GLY A 868 -49.17 -28.77 17.44
C GLY A 868 -50.26 -27.72 17.66
N ILE A 869 -51.39 -27.90 16.96
CA ILE A 869 -52.53 -26.99 17.04
C ILE A 869 -53.55 -27.52 18.05
N SER A 870 -53.90 -26.72 19.06
CA SER A 870 -54.89 -27.10 20.08
C SER A 870 -55.65 -25.89 20.62
N ASP A 871 -56.93 -26.06 20.90
CA ASP A 871 -57.75 -25.04 21.56
C ASP A 871 -57.68 -25.23 23.09
N ILE A 872 -57.38 -24.14 23.81
CA ILE A 872 -57.28 -24.11 25.27
C ILE A 872 -58.23 -23.05 25.82
N GLN A 873 -58.96 -23.42 26.87
CA GLN A 873 -59.93 -22.54 27.51
C GLN A 873 -59.29 -21.79 28.67
N LEU A 874 -59.51 -20.48 28.72
CA LEU A 874 -59.27 -19.66 29.90
C LEU A 874 -60.54 -19.69 30.75
N LEU A 875 -60.40 -20.13 32.00
CA LEU A 875 -61.52 -20.40 32.89
C LEU A 875 -61.54 -19.39 34.04
N THR A 876 -62.73 -19.03 34.50
CA THR A 876 -62.86 -18.48 35.85
C THR A 876 -62.71 -19.59 36.86
N ASP A 877 -62.01 -19.30 37.95
CA ASP A 877 -61.98 -20.21 39.09
C ASP A 877 -63.26 -20.04 39.91
N ALA A 878 -63.95 -21.17 40.10
CA ALA A 878 -65.23 -21.27 40.80
C ALA A 878 -65.21 -22.30 41.94
N ASP A 879 -64.15 -23.11 42.06
CA ASP A 879 -64.05 -24.23 42.99
C ASP A 879 -62.95 -24.02 44.07
N ASN A 880 -62.26 -22.88 44.05
CA ASN A 880 -61.23 -22.53 45.03
C ASN A 880 -61.78 -21.90 46.33
N GLY A 881 -60.88 -21.47 47.23
CA GLY A 881 -61.25 -20.84 48.50
C GLY A 881 -61.84 -19.41 48.39
N GLN A 882 -61.77 -18.78 47.21
CA GLN A 882 -62.21 -17.42 46.90
C GLN A 882 -62.71 -17.32 45.45
N PRO A 883 -63.92 -17.83 45.14
CA PRO A 883 -64.42 -17.87 43.77
C PRO A 883 -64.61 -16.45 43.20
N SER A 884 -64.46 -16.32 41.88
CA SER A 884 -64.70 -15.05 41.20
C SER A 884 -66.12 -14.52 41.51
N GLN A 885 -66.24 -13.27 41.94
CA GLN A 885 -67.49 -12.70 42.43
C GLN A 885 -67.49 -11.17 42.46
N LEU A 886 -68.70 -10.59 42.50
CA LEU A 886 -68.93 -9.18 42.78
C LEU A 886 -69.56 -9.01 44.16
N GLU A 887 -69.02 -8.09 44.95
CA GLU A 887 -69.52 -7.80 46.30
C GLU A 887 -70.00 -6.37 46.45
N ARG A 888 -70.85 -6.19 47.47
CA ARG A 888 -71.18 -4.89 48.04
C ARG A 888 -71.22 -4.98 49.55
N ASP A 889 -70.54 -4.07 50.23
CA ASP A 889 -70.49 -3.98 51.70
C ASP A 889 -70.09 -5.32 52.36
N GLY A 890 -69.28 -6.14 51.66
CA GLY A 890 -68.84 -7.48 52.09
C GLY A 890 -69.87 -8.59 51.92
N GLU A 891 -70.99 -8.35 51.21
CA GLU A 891 -71.93 -9.39 50.79
C GLU A 891 -71.78 -9.69 49.28
N ILE A 892 -71.75 -10.97 48.92
CA ILE A 892 -71.73 -11.41 47.52
C ILE A 892 -73.07 -11.08 46.86
N ILE A 893 -73.05 -10.24 45.85
CA ILE A 893 -74.24 -9.85 45.08
C ILE A 893 -74.36 -10.70 43.82
N VAL A 894 -73.23 -11.01 43.17
CA VAL A 894 -73.21 -11.81 41.95
C VAL A 894 -72.04 -12.80 41.98
N PRO A 895 -72.29 -14.12 42.11
CA PRO A 895 -71.24 -15.14 41.98
C PRO A 895 -70.93 -15.39 40.49
N ALA A 896 -69.67 -15.68 40.16
CA ALA A 896 -69.32 -16.18 38.83
C ALA A 896 -69.79 -17.63 38.63
N THR A 897 -70.02 -17.99 37.37
CA THR A 897 -70.25 -19.36 36.93
C THR A 897 -68.96 -19.94 36.33
N ALA A 898 -68.70 -21.22 36.59
CA ALA A 898 -67.54 -21.97 36.07
C ALA A 898 -67.65 -22.25 34.55
N GLU A 899 -67.65 -21.19 33.74
CA GLU A 899 -67.72 -21.27 32.29
C GLU A 899 -66.42 -20.76 31.64
N PRO A 900 -66.02 -21.29 30.47
CA PRO A 900 -64.94 -20.73 29.66
C PRO A 900 -65.22 -19.27 29.30
N LEU A 901 -64.26 -18.39 29.58
CA LEU A 901 -64.36 -16.97 29.22
C LEU A 901 -63.66 -16.65 27.89
N ALA A 902 -62.60 -17.39 27.55
CA ALA A 902 -61.92 -17.27 26.26
C ALA A 902 -61.39 -18.62 25.79
N THR A 903 -61.17 -18.74 24.49
CA THR A 903 -60.52 -19.86 23.82
C THR A 903 -59.29 -19.35 23.09
N ALA A 904 -58.12 -19.77 23.55
CA ALA A 904 -56.83 -19.56 22.89
C ALA A 904 -56.55 -20.74 21.96
N ARG A 905 -56.36 -20.48 20.67
CA ARG A 905 -55.87 -21.50 19.74
C ARG A 905 -54.36 -21.44 19.67
N LEU A 906 -53.71 -22.40 20.33
CA LEU A 906 -52.26 -22.55 20.25
C LEU A 906 -51.84 -22.98 18.86
N ILE A 907 -50.76 -22.39 18.39
CA ILE A 907 -50.06 -22.79 17.17
C ILE A 907 -48.56 -22.85 17.44
N PRO A 908 -47.75 -23.57 16.64
CA PRO A 908 -46.30 -23.41 16.70
C PRO A 908 -45.97 -21.91 16.51
N GLY A 909 -45.23 -21.26 17.42
CA GLY A 909 -44.94 -19.82 17.28
C GLY A 909 -43.91 -19.50 16.20
N ARG A 910 -43.35 -20.53 15.55
CA ARG A 910 -42.28 -20.45 14.57
C ARG A 910 -42.59 -21.29 13.34
N GLY A 911 -41.89 -21.02 12.24
CA GLY A 911 -42.09 -21.69 10.97
C GLY A 911 -41.31 -23.00 10.83
N THR A 912 -41.65 -23.73 9.76
CA THR A 912 -40.87 -24.86 9.22
C THR A 912 -40.62 -24.60 7.74
N VAL A 913 -39.38 -24.83 7.28
CA VAL A 913 -39.00 -24.64 5.88
C VAL A 913 -38.43 -25.94 5.33
N ASN A 914 -39.08 -26.47 4.30
CA ASN A 914 -38.64 -27.65 3.56
C ASN A 914 -38.10 -27.20 2.19
N GLY A 915 -36.83 -27.51 1.94
CA GLY A 915 -36.14 -27.05 0.75
C GLY A 915 -35.31 -28.12 0.05
N THR A 916 -34.72 -27.73 -1.08
CA THR A 916 -33.78 -28.56 -1.85
C THR A 916 -32.67 -27.69 -2.42
N VAL A 917 -31.43 -28.05 -2.12
CA VAL A 917 -30.21 -27.44 -2.67
C VAL A 917 -29.65 -28.37 -3.73
N SER A 918 -29.41 -27.86 -4.94
CA SER A 918 -28.77 -28.62 -6.02
C SER A 918 -27.37 -28.06 -6.26
N LEU A 919 -26.36 -28.89 -6.00
CA LEU A 919 -24.95 -28.51 -6.15
C LEU A 919 -24.47 -28.80 -7.58
N GLU A 920 -23.96 -27.78 -8.28
CA GLU A 920 -23.37 -27.96 -9.60
C GLU A 920 -22.21 -28.97 -9.56
N GLY A 921 -22.10 -29.80 -10.60
CA GLY A 921 -21.03 -30.80 -10.73
C GLY A 921 -21.24 -32.08 -9.90
N ARG A 922 -22.25 -32.14 -9.03
CA ARG A 922 -22.55 -33.30 -8.17
C ARG A 922 -23.79 -34.06 -8.62
N THR A 923 -23.76 -35.38 -8.46
CA THR A 923 -24.94 -36.26 -8.60
C THR A 923 -25.48 -36.75 -7.27
N ASP A 924 -24.62 -36.75 -6.23
CA ASP A 924 -24.98 -36.95 -4.83
C ASP A 924 -24.76 -35.62 -4.12
N HIS A 925 -25.84 -35.04 -3.62
CA HIS A 925 -25.84 -33.73 -2.99
C HIS A 925 -25.65 -33.79 -1.47
N SER A 926 -25.33 -34.97 -0.91
CA SER A 926 -25.03 -35.13 0.51
C SER A 926 -23.83 -34.25 0.91
N ALA A 927 -24.09 -33.25 1.75
CA ALA A 927 -23.10 -32.31 2.27
C ALA A 927 -23.60 -31.66 3.56
N SER A 928 -22.69 -31.03 4.31
CA SER A 928 -23.03 -30.10 5.38
C SER A 928 -23.04 -28.70 4.79
N ILE A 929 -24.13 -27.96 4.97
CA ILE A 929 -24.26 -26.57 4.54
C ILE A 929 -24.41 -25.65 5.76
N ASP A 930 -23.95 -24.41 5.64
CA ASP A 930 -24.24 -23.35 6.59
C ASP A 930 -25.49 -22.60 6.13
N VAL A 931 -26.43 -22.39 7.06
CA VAL A 931 -27.71 -21.74 6.78
C VAL A 931 -27.86 -20.48 7.64
N GLY A 932 -28.20 -19.37 7.00
CA GLY A 932 -28.45 -18.09 7.65
C GLY A 932 -29.80 -17.51 7.26
N TRP A 933 -30.49 -16.90 8.22
CA TRP A 933 -31.64 -16.05 7.96
C TRP A 933 -31.18 -14.60 7.97
N ARG A 934 -31.52 -13.82 6.96
CA ARG A 934 -31.27 -12.37 6.95
C ARG A 934 -32.58 -11.62 6.85
N HIS A 935 -32.63 -10.42 7.42
CA HIS A 935 -33.72 -9.52 7.08
C HIS A 935 -33.59 -9.07 5.63
N TRP A 936 -34.71 -8.84 4.95
CA TRP A 936 -34.68 -8.31 3.57
C TRP A 936 -33.96 -6.95 3.54
N GLY A 937 -32.87 -6.87 2.77
CA GLY A 937 -32.02 -5.68 2.65
C GLY A 937 -30.85 -5.61 3.65
N ALA A 938 -30.76 -6.56 4.59
CA ALA A 938 -29.64 -6.73 5.50
C ALA A 938 -28.62 -7.75 4.96
N PHE A 939 -27.33 -7.50 5.16
CA PHE A 939 -26.26 -8.44 4.81
C PHE A 939 -25.80 -9.31 5.99
N LEU A 940 -26.27 -9.03 7.20
CA LEU A 940 -25.97 -9.80 8.40
C LEU A 940 -27.04 -10.86 8.68
N ASP A 941 -26.59 -12.02 9.16
CA ASP A 941 -27.47 -13.10 9.62
C ASP A 941 -28.11 -12.74 10.97
N ILE A 942 -29.36 -13.18 11.17
CA ILE A 942 -30.11 -13.02 12.41
C ILE A 942 -29.57 -14.01 13.44
N GLU A 943 -29.10 -13.51 14.58
CA GLU A 943 -28.75 -14.34 15.73
C GLU A 943 -30.01 -14.86 16.43
N ASP A 944 -30.31 -16.15 16.23
CA ASP A 944 -31.46 -16.80 16.85
C ASP A 944 -31.06 -18.11 17.55
N SER A 945 -31.00 -18.06 18.88
CA SER A 945 -30.59 -19.21 19.70
C SER A 945 -31.53 -20.41 19.60
N LEU A 946 -32.84 -20.20 19.39
CA LEU A 946 -33.81 -21.29 19.27
C LEU A 946 -33.67 -21.99 17.92
N PHE A 947 -33.44 -21.21 16.86
CA PHE A 947 -33.13 -21.73 15.53
C PHE A 947 -31.83 -22.53 15.54
N ALA A 948 -30.75 -21.98 16.12
CA ALA A 948 -29.47 -22.66 16.23
C ALA A 948 -29.58 -24.00 16.98
N VAL A 949 -30.12 -24.00 18.21
CA VAL A 949 -30.26 -25.24 19.02
C VAL A 949 -31.08 -26.33 18.32
N SER A 950 -32.03 -25.95 17.45
CA SER A 950 -32.92 -26.90 16.79
C SER A 950 -32.36 -27.50 15.50
N ASN A 951 -31.43 -26.82 14.83
CA ASN A 951 -30.97 -27.20 13.49
C ASN A 951 -29.47 -27.41 13.38
N ASP A 952 -28.68 -26.82 14.28
CA ASP A 952 -27.24 -26.85 14.21
C ASP A 952 -26.67 -28.22 14.58
N ILE A 953 -25.84 -28.77 13.68
CA ILE A 953 -25.20 -30.07 13.86
C ILE A 953 -23.99 -29.98 14.80
N ASP A 954 -23.27 -28.85 14.79
CA ASP A 954 -22.03 -28.67 15.55
C ASP A 954 -21.88 -27.24 16.09
N SER A 955 -22.35 -27.04 17.33
CA SER A 955 -22.34 -25.73 17.99
C SER A 955 -20.95 -25.14 18.27
N ASP A 956 -19.87 -25.91 18.08
CA ASP A 956 -18.50 -25.40 18.23
C ASP A 956 -17.98 -24.75 16.93
N ARG A 957 -18.69 -24.92 15.80
CA ARG A 957 -18.40 -24.26 14.51
C ARG A 957 -19.29 -23.03 14.36
N ALA A 958 -18.74 -21.97 13.77
CA ALA A 958 -19.49 -20.73 13.50
C ALA A 958 -20.58 -20.95 12.43
N GLY A 959 -21.75 -20.34 12.64
CA GLY A 959 -22.94 -20.50 11.78
C GLY A 959 -23.81 -21.70 12.17
N VAL A 960 -24.94 -21.91 11.48
CA VAL A 960 -25.84 -23.05 11.74
C VAL A 960 -25.67 -24.11 10.65
N GLN A 961 -25.12 -25.28 11.00
CA GLN A 961 -24.86 -26.35 10.03
C GLN A 961 -26.06 -27.29 9.88
N VAL A 962 -26.44 -27.59 8.63
CA VAL A 962 -27.53 -28.52 8.28
C VAL A 962 -27.06 -29.57 7.28
N SER A 963 -27.50 -30.82 7.44
CA SER A 963 -27.16 -31.93 6.55
C SER A 963 -28.15 -32.04 5.39
N LEU A 964 -27.63 -32.06 4.17
CA LEU A 964 -28.39 -32.38 2.97
C LEU A 964 -28.56 -33.90 2.81
N GLN A 965 -29.74 -34.32 2.36
CA GLN A 965 -29.97 -35.68 1.87
C GLN A 965 -29.33 -35.90 0.49
N PRO A 966 -29.22 -37.14 -0.02
CA PRO A 966 -28.60 -37.41 -1.34
C PRO A 966 -29.27 -36.71 -2.52
N ASP A 967 -30.55 -36.38 -2.41
CA ASP A 967 -31.31 -35.62 -3.40
C ASP A 967 -31.24 -34.09 -3.18
N GLY A 968 -30.48 -33.63 -2.19
CA GLY A 968 -30.29 -32.24 -1.83
C GLY A 968 -31.36 -31.68 -0.89
N SER A 969 -32.32 -32.51 -0.43
CA SER A 969 -33.38 -32.04 0.45
C SER A 969 -32.89 -31.72 1.87
N PHE A 970 -33.49 -30.70 2.48
CA PHE A 970 -33.27 -30.28 3.86
C PHE A 970 -34.58 -29.80 4.50
N GLN A 971 -34.60 -29.81 5.83
CA GLN A 971 -35.70 -29.27 6.65
C GLN A 971 -35.11 -28.39 7.74
N LEU A 972 -35.69 -27.20 7.88
CA LEU A 972 -35.41 -26.26 8.96
C LEU A 972 -36.64 -26.16 9.86
N SER A 973 -36.44 -26.22 11.17
CA SER A 973 -37.49 -26.07 12.19
C SER A 973 -37.20 -24.87 13.08
N GLN A 974 -38.19 -24.40 13.85
CA GLN A 974 -38.05 -23.20 14.69
C GLN A 974 -37.54 -21.96 13.92
N THR A 975 -37.90 -21.85 12.63
CA THR A 975 -37.45 -20.72 11.82
C THR A 975 -38.11 -19.44 12.32
N PRO A 976 -37.36 -18.32 12.41
CA PRO A 976 -37.93 -17.03 12.79
C PRO A 976 -39.07 -16.61 11.84
N THR A 977 -39.97 -15.78 12.33
CA THR A 977 -41.11 -15.24 11.58
C THR A 977 -40.79 -13.85 11.04
N GLY A 978 -41.51 -13.42 10.01
CA GLY A 978 -41.33 -12.13 9.33
C GLY A 978 -41.01 -12.31 7.84
N ARG A 979 -40.60 -11.22 7.19
CA ARG A 979 -40.09 -11.23 5.81
C ARG A 979 -38.58 -11.40 5.83
N LEU A 980 -38.11 -12.57 5.41
CA LEU A 980 -36.72 -13.00 5.57
C LEU A 980 -36.14 -13.54 4.27
N ASP A 981 -34.82 -13.44 4.16
CA ASP A 981 -34.04 -14.08 3.12
C ASP A 981 -33.36 -15.32 3.69
N LEU A 982 -33.49 -16.44 2.98
CA LEU A 982 -32.77 -17.66 3.29
C LEU A 982 -31.46 -17.66 2.51
N HIS A 983 -30.35 -17.72 3.23
CA HIS A 983 -29.00 -17.80 2.67
C HIS A 983 -28.41 -19.18 2.98
N VAL A 984 -27.80 -19.80 1.98
CA VAL A 984 -27.17 -21.12 2.07
C VAL A 984 -25.74 -21.04 1.55
N ARG A 985 -24.79 -21.45 2.38
CA ARG A 985 -23.36 -21.44 2.09
C ARG A 985 -22.80 -22.85 2.18
N ILE A 986 -21.84 -23.15 1.32
CA ILE A 986 -21.12 -24.42 1.30
C ILE A 986 -19.75 -24.20 0.69
N ASP A 987 -18.73 -24.77 1.32
CA ASP A 987 -17.35 -24.67 0.84
C ASP A 987 -17.24 -25.13 -0.62
N GLY A 988 -16.55 -24.34 -1.45
CA GLY A 988 -16.37 -24.63 -2.87
C GLY A 988 -17.48 -24.11 -3.77
N TYR A 989 -18.50 -23.43 -3.24
CA TYR A 989 -19.61 -22.90 -4.02
C TYR A 989 -19.93 -21.46 -3.64
N LEU A 990 -20.39 -20.70 -4.63
CA LEU A 990 -20.98 -19.38 -4.41
C LEU A 990 -22.27 -19.51 -3.60
N GLU A 991 -22.50 -18.54 -2.71
CA GLU A 991 -23.66 -18.50 -1.82
C GLU A 991 -24.97 -18.58 -2.62
N GLY A 992 -25.95 -19.31 -2.07
CA GLY A 992 -27.30 -19.38 -2.61
C GLY A 992 -28.27 -18.55 -1.77
N ARG A 993 -29.23 -17.87 -2.43
CA ARG A 993 -30.28 -17.08 -1.76
C ARG A 993 -31.66 -17.46 -2.24
N ILE A 994 -32.64 -17.45 -1.34
CA ILE A 994 -34.04 -17.14 -1.67
C ILE A 994 -34.43 -15.88 -0.92
N ALA A 995 -34.87 -14.89 -1.68
CA ALA A 995 -35.20 -13.59 -1.16
C ALA A 995 -36.72 -13.46 -0.90
N GLY A 996 -37.10 -12.81 0.20
CA GLY A 996 -38.44 -12.30 0.47
C GLY A 996 -39.45 -13.37 0.87
N LEU A 997 -39.02 -14.40 1.60
CA LEU A 997 -39.90 -15.40 2.19
C LEU A 997 -40.74 -14.78 3.32
N GLU A 998 -42.05 -15.02 3.29
CA GLU A 998 -42.97 -14.60 4.35
C GLU A 998 -43.25 -15.79 5.27
N LEU A 999 -42.79 -15.69 6.51
CA LEU A 999 -42.94 -16.72 7.54
C LEU A 999 -43.86 -16.21 8.65
N HIS A 1000 -45.02 -16.86 8.80
CA HIS A 1000 -45.94 -16.61 9.90
C HIS A 1000 -45.78 -17.68 10.99
N PRO A 1001 -46.22 -17.41 12.23
CA PRO A 1001 -46.32 -18.45 13.26
C PRO A 1001 -47.03 -19.71 12.73
N GLY A 1002 -46.38 -20.86 12.85
CA GLY A 1002 -46.94 -22.16 12.49
C GLY A 1002 -46.96 -22.45 10.99
N SER A 1003 -46.44 -21.55 10.17
CA SER A 1003 -46.34 -21.74 8.71
C SER A 1003 -45.39 -22.89 8.36
N THR A 1004 -45.71 -23.61 7.28
CA THR A 1004 -44.80 -24.56 6.64
C THR A 1004 -44.60 -24.13 5.20
N LEU A 1005 -43.37 -23.78 4.84
CA LEU A 1005 -42.99 -23.44 3.47
C LEU A 1005 -42.33 -24.64 2.80
N ASP A 1006 -42.90 -25.08 1.68
CA ASP A 1006 -42.39 -26.19 0.88
C ASP A 1006 -41.78 -25.71 -0.44
N ASN A 1007 -40.90 -26.53 -1.04
CA ASN A 1007 -40.26 -26.28 -2.33
C ASN A 1007 -39.35 -25.05 -2.37
N VAL A 1008 -38.74 -24.70 -1.25
CA VAL A 1008 -37.73 -23.64 -1.16
C VAL A 1008 -36.44 -24.12 -1.85
N ARG A 1009 -35.97 -23.41 -2.87
CA ARG A 1009 -34.81 -23.78 -3.72
C ARG A 1009 -33.78 -22.65 -3.80
N PRO A 1010 -32.90 -22.49 -2.78
CA PRO A 1010 -31.81 -21.53 -2.85
C PRO A 1010 -30.93 -21.76 -4.08
N ALA A 1011 -30.57 -20.68 -4.76
CA ALA A 1011 -29.73 -20.69 -5.95
C ALA A 1011 -28.77 -19.50 -5.92
N THR A 1012 -27.60 -19.62 -6.55
CA THR A 1012 -26.66 -18.50 -6.67
C THR A 1012 -27.23 -17.39 -7.55
N VAL A 1013 -27.92 -17.77 -8.62
CA VAL A 1013 -28.56 -16.83 -9.55
C VAL A 1013 -30.07 -16.90 -9.41
N THR A 1014 -30.71 -15.74 -9.20
CA THR A 1014 -32.16 -15.63 -9.08
C THR A 1014 -32.88 -16.26 -10.28
N GLY A 1015 -33.79 -17.20 -9.99
CA GLY A 1015 -34.58 -17.91 -11.00
C GLY A 1015 -33.94 -19.19 -11.55
N ASP A 1016 -32.72 -19.52 -11.11
CA ASP A 1016 -32.10 -20.83 -11.34
C ASP A 1016 -32.40 -21.80 -10.17
N THR A 1017 -31.74 -22.95 -10.17
CA THR A 1017 -31.89 -24.03 -9.20
C THR A 1017 -30.57 -24.54 -8.63
N LEU A 1018 -29.45 -24.07 -9.16
CA LEU A 1018 -28.11 -24.52 -8.81
C LEU A 1018 -27.40 -23.53 -7.90
N LEU A 1019 -26.64 -24.07 -6.95
CA LEU A 1019 -25.49 -23.38 -6.37
C LEU A 1019 -24.30 -23.63 -7.31
N LEU A 1020 -23.67 -22.54 -7.75
CA LEU A 1020 -22.56 -22.58 -8.71
C LEU A 1020 -21.24 -22.87 -7.99
N GLY A 1021 -20.50 -23.86 -8.50
CA GLY A 1021 -19.24 -24.28 -7.89
C GLY A 1021 -18.06 -23.42 -8.35
N GLY A 1022 -17.10 -23.15 -7.48
CA GLY A 1022 -15.85 -22.49 -7.88
C GLY A 1022 -15.22 -21.55 -6.85
N ASP A 1023 -15.95 -21.18 -5.80
CA ASP A 1023 -15.47 -20.25 -4.76
C ASP A 1023 -14.81 -21.03 -3.61
N VAL A 1024 -13.48 -21.00 -3.57
CA VAL A 1024 -12.63 -21.75 -2.64
C VAL A 1024 -11.57 -20.88 -1.96
N ALA A 1025 -11.34 -19.68 -2.48
CA ALA A 1025 -10.30 -18.74 -2.09
C ALA A 1025 -10.71 -17.32 -2.46
N GLY A 1026 -9.91 -16.32 -2.08
CA GLY A 1026 -10.18 -14.93 -2.45
C GLY A 1026 -10.10 -13.97 -1.28
N TYR A 1027 -10.55 -14.33 -0.08
CA TYR A 1027 -10.46 -13.47 1.11
C TYR A 1027 -9.30 -13.93 2.00
N LEU A 1028 -8.35 -13.06 2.32
CA LEU A 1028 -7.26 -13.37 3.23
C LEU A 1028 -7.66 -12.91 4.63
N ASN A 1029 -7.69 -13.82 5.62
CA ASN A 1029 -7.92 -13.41 7.00
C ASN A 1029 -6.63 -12.90 7.67
N ALA A 1030 -6.73 -12.39 8.90
CA ALA A 1030 -5.60 -11.89 9.70
C ALA A 1030 -4.46 -12.92 9.89
N ASP A 1031 -4.75 -14.22 9.81
CA ASP A 1031 -3.76 -15.31 9.91
C ASP A 1031 -3.08 -15.64 8.56
N GLY A 1032 -3.42 -14.94 7.48
CA GLY A 1032 -2.88 -15.18 6.14
C GLY A 1032 -3.47 -16.43 5.46
N ILE A 1033 -4.60 -16.93 5.93
CA ILE A 1033 -5.32 -18.06 5.32
C ILE A 1033 -6.30 -17.51 4.29
N SER A 1034 -6.18 -17.99 3.04
CA SER A 1034 -7.15 -17.65 1.99
C SER A 1034 -8.43 -18.49 2.16
N LEU A 1035 -9.53 -17.81 2.41
CA LEU A 1035 -10.90 -18.30 2.53
C LEU A 1035 -11.72 -17.92 1.28
N PRO A 1036 -12.86 -18.59 1.01
CA PRO A 1036 -13.80 -18.22 -0.05
C PRO A 1036 -14.35 -16.81 0.13
N ASP A 1037 -14.53 -16.05 -0.95
CA ASP A 1037 -14.88 -14.62 -0.92
C ASP A 1037 -16.23 -14.29 -1.57
N ASN A 1038 -16.98 -15.33 -1.98
CA ASN A 1038 -18.25 -15.23 -2.68
C ASN A 1038 -18.13 -14.64 -4.11
N GLU A 1039 -16.92 -14.68 -4.70
CA GLU A 1039 -16.61 -14.42 -6.09
C GLU A 1039 -15.66 -15.49 -6.65
N VAL A 1040 -15.89 -15.95 -7.88
CA VAL A 1040 -14.98 -16.90 -8.53
C VAL A 1040 -13.93 -16.13 -9.32
N THR A 1041 -12.68 -16.17 -8.85
CA THR A 1041 -11.56 -15.42 -9.43
C THR A 1041 -10.41 -16.35 -9.84
N LEU A 1042 -9.25 -15.76 -10.14
CA LEU A 1042 -8.03 -16.53 -10.41
C LEU A 1042 -7.45 -17.12 -9.12
N ALA A 1043 -7.68 -16.51 -7.95
CA ALA A 1043 -7.21 -17.04 -6.67
C ALA A 1043 -7.78 -18.44 -6.44
N ASP A 1044 -9.05 -18.64 -6.77
CA ASP A 1044 -9.74 -19.94 -6.74
C ASP A 1044 -9.10 -20.95 -7.69
N TRP A 1045 -8.84 -20.52 -8.91
CA TRP A 1045 -8.21 -21.35 -9.93
C TRP A 1045 -6.83 -21.84 -9.46
N ASP A 1046 -6.00 -20.93 -8.95
CA ASP A 1046 -4.66 -21.24 -8.47
C ASP A 1046 -4.71 -22.14 -7.23
N PHE A 1047 -5.66 -21.90 -6.32
CA PHE A 1047 -5.88 -22.74 -5.15
C PHE A 1047 -6.19 -24.19 -5.55
N VAL A 1048 -7.19 -24.41 -6.40
CA VAL A 1048 -7.54 -25.76 -6.90
C VAL A 1048 -6.39 -26.36 -7.71
N ALA A 1049 -5.73 -25.57 -8.58
CA ALA A 1049 -4.63 -26.05 -9.42
C ALA A 1049 -3.42 -26.50 -8.59
N SER A 1050 -3.12 -25.85 -7.46
CA SER A 1050 -2.02 -26.22 -6.56
C SER A 1050 -2.20 -27.61 -5.93
N LEU A 1051 -3.45 -28.07 -5.84
CA LEU A 1051 -3.85 -29.35 -5.27
C LEU A 1051 -4.22 -30.40 -6.34
N PHE A 1052 -4.05 -30.08 -7.63
CA PHE A 1052 -4.42 -30.96 -8.74
C PHE A 1052 -3.77 -32.36 -8.64
N ALA A 1053 -4.57 -33.38 -8.95
CA ALA A 1053 -4.21 -34.80 -8.90
C ALA A 1053 -3.85 -35.32 -7.49
N ARG A 1054 -4.19 -34.58 -6.42
CA ARG A 1054 -4.13 -35.10 -5.05
C ARG A 1054 -5.41 -35.84 -4.71
N ASN A 1055 -5.24 -36.93 -3.96
CA ASN A 1055 -6.33 -37.50 -3.17
C ASN A 1055 -6.30 -36.80 -1.82
N LEU A 1056 -7.44 -36.27 -1.38
CA LEU A 1056 -7.50 -35.54 -0.13
C LEU A 1056 -7.70 -36.51 1.05
N ALA A 1057 -6.96 -36.28 2.12
CA ALA A 1057 -7.33 -36.79 3.44
C ALA A 1057 -8.33 -35.80 4.06
N ALA A 1058 -9.03 -36.19 5.12
CA ALA A 1058 -10.02 -35.36 5.79
C ALA A 1058 -9.37 -34.28 6.69
N ASP A 1059 -8.41 -33.52 6.19
CA ASP A 1059 -7.90 -32.29 6.81
C ASP A 1059 -8.50 -31.05 6.13
N ALA A 1060 -9.05 -30.14 6.95
CA ALA A 1060 -10.12 -29.21 6.60
C ALA A 1060 -9.77 -28.18 5.51
N ASP A 1061 -8.50 -27.77 5.39
CA ASP A 1061 -8.16 -26.68 4.47
C ASP A 1061 -8.09 -27.08 3.00
N SER A 1062 -7.74 -28.33 2.71
CA SER A 1062 -7.65 -28.80 1.31
C SER A 1062 -9.00 -29.28 0.77
N ALA A 1063 -9.96 -29.57 1.66
CA ALA A 1063 -11.25 -30.18 1.33
C ALA A 1063 -12.11 -29.31 0.40
N ARG A 1064 -12.01 -27.97 0.50
CA ARG A 1064 -12.74 -27.03 -0.37
C ARG A 1064 -12.33 -27.10 -1.84
N ALA A 1065 -11.12 -27.61 -2.15
CA ALA A 1065 -10.69 -27.78 -3.54
C ALA A 1065 -11.34 -28.98 -4.26
N ASP A 1066 -11.93 -29.94 -3.53
CA ASP A 1066 -12.72 -31.04 -4.07
C ASP A 1066 -14.21 -30.63 -4.14
N ILE A 1067 -14.49 -29.71 -5.06
CA ILE A 1067 -15.83 -29.14 -5.25
C ILE A 1067 -16.84 -30.26 -5.61
N THR A 1068 -16.41 -31.26 -6.39
CA THR A 1068 -17.27 -32.40 -6.75
C THR A 1068 -17.52 -33.39 -5.62
N GLY A 1069 -16.73 -33.33 -4.54
CA GLY A 1069 -16.85 -34.17 -3.35
C GLY A 1069 -16.56 -35.65 -3.61
N ASP A 1070 -15.74 -35.98 -4.62
CA ASP A 1070 -15.41 -37.37 -4.98
C ASP A 1070 -14.11 -37.89 -4.32
N GLY A 1071 -13.50 -37.07 -3.47
CA GLY A 1071 -12.28 -37.32 -2.71
C GLY A 1071 -11.00 -37.00 -3.48
N GLN A 1072 -11.09 -36.45 -4.70
CA GLN A 1072 -9.95 -36.17 -5.58
C GLN A 1072 -10.09 -34.80 -6.22
N VAL A 1073 -8.99 -34.02 -6.20
CA VAL A 1073 -8.95 -32.76 -6.95
C VAL A 1073 -8.51 -33.07 -8.39
N THR A 1074 -9.42 -32.96 -9.35
CA THR A 1074 -9.19 -33.32 -10.75
C THR A 1074 -9.57 -32.20 -11.71
N ILE A 1075 -9.58 -32.52 -13.01
CA ILE A 1075 -10.04 -31.57 -14.03
C ILE A 1075 -11.53 -31.24 -13.88
N ARG A 1076 -12.30 -32.07 -13.17
CA ARG A 1076 -13.72 -31.81 -12.93
C ARG A 1076 -13.92 -30.59 -12.04
N ASP A 1077 -13.15 -30.48 -10.96
CA ASP A 1077 -13.21 -29.35 -10.02
C ASP A 1077 -12.73 -28.06 -10.69
N LEU A 1078 -11.58 -28.11 -11.39
CA LEU A 1078 -11.10 -26.98 -12.19
C LEU A 1078 -12.11 -26.53 -13.25
N THR A 1079 -12.87 -27.45 -13.85
CA THR A 1079 -13.89 -27.07 -14.84
C THR A 1079 -15.00 -26.24 -14.23
N LEU A 1080 -15.36 -26.46 -12.96
CA LEU A 1080 -16.38 -25.65 -12.25
C LEU A 1080 -15.88 -24.22 -12.02
N VAL A 1081 -14.65 -24.06 -11.52
CA VAL A 1081 -14.01 -22.74 -11.36
C VAL A 1081 -13.94 -22.00 -12.71
N SER A 1082 -13.54 -22.68 -13.78
CA SER A 1082 -13.52 -22.11 -15.14
C SER A 1082 -14.91 -21.75 -15.67
N ALA A 1083 -15.93 -22.56 -15.38
CA ALA A 1083 -17.29 -22.35 -15.87
C ALA A 1083 -17.93 -21.11 -15.23
N ASN A 1084 -17.62 -20.87 -13.95
CA ASN A 1084 -18.21 -19.80 -13.16
C ASN A 1084 -17.25 -18.62 -12.94
N TYR A 1085 -16.14 -18.54 -13.68
CA TYR A 1085 -15.16 -17.45 -13.55
C TYR A 1085 -15.81 -16.06 -13.71
N LEU A 1086 -15.53 -15.15 -12.77
CA LEU A 1086 -16.20 -13.85 -12.54
C LEU A 1086 -17.67 -13.94 -12.11
N GLY A 1087 -18.14 -15.13 -11.76
CA GLY A 1087 -19.41 -15.34 -11.09
C GLY A 1087 -19.34 -14.81 -9.66
N ARG A 1088 -20.45 -14.24 -9.19
CA ARG A 1088 -20.61 -13.69 -7.85
C ARG A 1088 -21.85 -14.28 -7.22
N GLY A 1089 -21.79 -14.57 -5.93
CA GLY A 1089 -22.99 -14.89 -5.17
C GLY A 1089 -23.81 -13.65 -4.84
N PRO A 1090 -24.98 -13.84 -4.20
CA PRO A 1090 -25.74 -12.78 -3.57
C PRO A 1090 -24.87 -12.02 -2.56
N THR A 1091 -25.08 -10.72 -2.44
CA THR A 1091 -24.29 -9.86 -1.56
C THR A 1091 -24.40 -10.26 -0.07
N PRO A 1092 -23.34 -9.99 0.71
CA PRO A 1092 -22.11 -9.31 0.33
C PRO A 1092 -21.12 -10.22 -0.44
N VAL A 1093 -20.34 -9.60 -1.33
CA VAL A 1093 -19.14 -10.21 -1.91
C VAL A 1093 -17.96 -9.64 -1.16
N TYR A 1094 -17.15 -10.51 -0.59
CA TYR A 1094 -15.99 -10.14 0.19
C TYR A 1094 -14.84 -10.04 -0.79
N ARG A 1095 -14.02 -9.01 -0.67
CA ARG A 1095 -12.82 -8.93 -1.51
C ARG A 1095 -11.59 -9.27 -0.70
N PRO A 1096 -10.56 -9.83 -1.34
CA PRO A 1096 -9.27 -10.00 -0.71
C PRO A 1096 -8.84 -8.70 -0.03
N VAL A 1097 -8.28 -8.82 1.18
CA VAL A 1097 -7.14 -8.00 1.57
C VAL A 1097 -6.25 -7.93 0.34
N ALA A 1098 -5.89 -6.73 -0.10
CA ALA A 1098 -4.79 -6.61 -1.01
C ALA A 1098 -3.59 -7.30 -0.35
N SER A 1099 -3.33 -8.57 -0.69
CA SER A 1099 -1.96 -9.03 -0.59
C SER A 1099 -1.24 -8.08 -1.51
N ASP A 1100 -0.41 -7.19 -0.96
CA ASP A 1100 0.57 -6.44 -1.73
C ASP A 1100 1.31 -7.48 -2.55
N LEU A 1101 0.87 -7.70 -3.78
CA LEU A 1101 1.49 -8.64 -4.69
C LEU A 1101 2.75 -7.92 -5.16
N THR A 1102 3.72 -7.86 -4.26
CA THR A 1102 4.97 -7.16 -4.48
C THR A 1102 5.73 -8.01 -5.48
N LEU A 1103 5.83 -7.50 -6.70
CA LEU A 1103 6.42 -8.24 -7.80
C LEU A 1103 7.79 -7.68 -8.15
N ASP A 1104 8.81 -8.53 -8.10
CA ASP A 1104 10.13 -8.20 -8.64
C ASP A 1104 10.07 -8.29 -10.16
N VAL A 1105 10.45 -7.21 -10.84
CA VAL A 1105 10.45 -7.12 -12.31
C VAL A 1105 11.82 -6.68 -12.81
N ASP A 1106 12.42 -7.52 -13.65
CA ASP A 1106 13.77 -7.34 -14.17
C ASP A 1106 13.84 -7.39 -15.70
N LEU A 1107 14.90 -6.79 -16.26
CA LEU A 1107 15.33 -7.04 -17.64
C LEU A 1107 16.47 -8.04 -17.65
N ALA A 1108 16.21 -9.23 -18.20
CA ALA A 1108 17.24 -10.22 -18.42
C ALA A 1108 17.98 -9.96 -19.74
N PHE A 1109 19.30 -9.79 -19.67
CA PHE A 1109 20.20 -9.69 -20.82
C PHE A 1109 21.60 -10.22 -20.50
N ALA A 1110 22.39 -10.53 -21.55
CA ALA A 1110 23.63 -11.29 -21.39
C ALA A 1110 24.86 -10.48 -20.92
N GLN A 1111 24.90 -9.16 -21.14
CA GLN A 1111 26.06 -8.30 -20.92
C GLN A 1111 25.63 -6.86 -20.58
N ILE A 1112 26.47 -6.10 -19.86
CA ILE A 1112 26.17 -4.72 -19.41
C ILE A 1112 26.51 -3.67 -20.47
N SER A 1113 27.51 -3.95 -21.32
CA SER A 1113 28.00 -3.06 -22.37
C SER A 1113 28.23 -3.86 -23.65
N TYR A 1114 27.94 -3.24 -24.78
CA TYR A 1114 27.93 -3.88 -26.09
C TYR A 1114 28.75 -3.04 -27.08
N ASP A 1115 29.59 -3.71 -27.88
CA ASP A 1115 30.41 -3.07 -28.90
C ASP A 1115 29.63 -2.85 -30.19
N LEU A 1116 30.16 -2.00 -31.07
CA LEU A 1116 29.55 -1.70 -32.37
C LEU A 1116 29.21 -2.98 -33.15
N GLY A 1117 27.94 -3.16 -33.48
CA GLY A 1117 27.42 -4.30 -34.24
C GLY A 1117 26.95 -5.48 -33.38
N ASP A 1118 27.15 -5.45 -32.06
CA ASP A 1118 26.64 -6.48 -31.16
C ASP A 1118 25.11 -6.45 -31.09
N THR A 1119 24.53 -7.62 -30.85
CA THR A 1119 23.09 -7.79 -30.72
C THR A 1119 22.72 -8.08 -29.28
N LEU A 1120 21.89 -7.20 -28.71
CA LEU A 1120 21.26 -7.40 -27.41
C LEU A 1120 19.90 -8.07 -27.60
N LYS A 1121 19.62 -9.09 -26.80
CA LYS A 1121 18.26 -9.60 -26.57
C LYS A 1121 17.91 -9.36 -25.11
N ALA A 1122 16.82 -8.65 -24.88
CA ALA A 1122 16.34 -8.33 -23.54
C ALA A 1122 14.92 -8.90 -23.37
N THR A 1123 14.63 -9.48 -22.23
CA THR A 1123 13.30 -10.00 -21.93
C THR A 1123 12.86 -9.52 -20.55
N LEU A 1124 11.59 -9.14 -20.42
CA LEU A 1124 11.01 -8.76 -19.14
C LEU A 1124 10.72 -10.02 -18.33
N GLU A 1125 11.34 -10.15 -17.18
CA GLU A 1125 11.25 -11.30 -16.29
C GLU A 1125 10.73 -10.89 -14.91
N SER A 1126 10.15 -11.87 -14.22
CA SER A 1126 9.60 -11.70 -12.88
C SER A 1126 9.55 -13.06 -12.18
N THR A 1127 9.55 -13.04 -10.85
CA THR A 1127 9.33 -14.23 -10.00
C THR A 1127 8.02 -14.94 -10.32
N SER A 1128 6.96 -14.20 -10.68
CA SER A 1128 5.71 -14.76 -11.20
C SER A 1128 4.90 -13.73 -11.98
N TRP A 1129 4.37 -14.09 -13.16
CA TRP A 1129 3.39 -13.23 -13.85
C TRP A 1129 1.94 -13.59 -13.50
N ALA A 1130 1.74 -14.45 -12.49
CA ALA A 1130 0.43 -14.87 -12.03
C ALA A 1130 -0.35 -13.68 -11.45
N GLY A 1131 -1.63 -13.57 -11.81
CA GLY A 1131 -2.47 -12.45 -11.44
C GLY A 1131 -2.24 -11.15 -12.22
N ILE A 1132 -1.23 -11.05 -13.09
CA ILE A 1132 -0.94 -9.82 -13.86
C ILE A 1132 -1.59 -9.90 -15.24
N ARG A 1133 -2.39 -8.90 -15.62
CA ARG A 1133 -3.14 -8.85 -16.87
C ARG A 1133 -2.56 -7.91 -17.93
N ALA A 1134 -2.00 -6.79 -17.50
CA ALA A 1134 -1.37 -5.83 -18.38
C ALA A 1134 -0.06 -5.31 -17.79
N VAL A 1135 0.86 -4.96 -18.68
CA VAL A 1135 2.16 -4.40 -18.37
C VAL A 1135 2.32 -3.16 -19.23
N GLU A 1136 2.61 -2.03 -18.60
CA GLU A 1136 3.17 -0.87 -19.25
C GLU A 1136 4.59 -0.66 -18.75
N LEU A 1137 5.55 -0.51 -19.68
CA LEU A 1137 6.97 -0.39 -19.36
C LEU A 1137 7.60 0.72 -20.18
N ALA A 1138 8.45 1.52 -19.55
CA ALA A 1138 9.37 2.41 -20.24
C ALA A 1138 10.81 1.91 -20.09
N LEU A 1139 11.54 1.85 -21.21
CA LEU A 1139 12.98 1.60 -21.24
C LEU A 1139 13.72 2.87 -21.63
N ASP A 1140 14.78 3.19 -20.89
CA ASP A 1140 15.76 4.20 -21.25
C ASP A 1140 16.90 3.57 -22.03
N PHE A 1141 17.16 4.10 -23.22
CA PHE A 1141 18.31 3.77 -24.06
C PHE A 1141 18.57 4.89 -25.07
N ASP A 1142 19.83 5.14 -25.41
CA ASP A 1142 20.20 6.12 -26.43
C ASP A 1142 19.85 5.60 -27.83
N ALA A 1143 18.90 6.25 -28.50
CA ALA A 1143 18.43 5.86 -29.83
C ALA A 1143 19.45 6.11 -30.95
N ASP A 1144 20.49 6.93 -30.72
CA ASP A 1144 21.61 7.10 -31.65
C ASP A 1144 22.65 5.98 -31.46
N ALA A 1145 22.75 5.42 -30.26
CA ALA A 1145 23.65 4.31 -29.92
C ALA A 1145 23.02 2.92 -30.13
N TRP A 1146 21.69 2.80 -30.10
CA TRP A 1146 20.96 1.55 -30.26
C TRP A 1146 19.94 1.58 -31.41
N GLU A 1147 19.97 0.56 -32.26
CA GLU A 1147 18.92 0.26 -33.23
C GLU A 1147 17.96 -0.80 -32.68
N LEU A 1148 16.70 -0.46 -32.41
CA LEU A 1148 15.69 -1.49 -32.14
C LEU A 1148 15.43 -2.29 -33.43
N VAL A 1149 15.75 -3.58 -33.40
CA VAL A 1149 15.48 -4.54 -34.48
C VAL A 1149 14.06 -5.09 -34.37
N SER A 1150 13.62 -5.45 -33.15
CA SER A 1150 12.26 -5.93 -32.92
C SER A 1150 11.85 -5.83 -31.45
N ALA A 1151 10.55 -5.65 -31.20
CA ALA A 1151 9.92 -5.82 -29.89
C ALA A 1151 8.71 -6.76 -30.07
N THR A 1152 8.67 -7.84 -29.30
CA THR A 1152 7.64 -8.88 -29.40
C THR A 1152 6.98 -9.11 -28.06
N SER A 1153 5.67 -9.36 -28.07
CA SER A 1153 4.88 -9.72 -26.92
C SER A 1153 4.47 -11.20 -26.98
N THR A 1154 4.13 -11.77 -25.82
CA THR A 1154 3.67 -13.17 -25.74
C THR A 1154 2.33 -13.39 -26.45
N GLN A 1155 2.02 -14.66 -26.78
CA GLN A 1155 0.85 -14.99 -27.59
C GLN A 1155 -0.46 -14.54 -26.93
N LYS A 1156 -1.43 -14.10 -27.75
CA LYS A 1156 -2.75 -13.61 -27.32
C LYS A 1156 -2.70 -12.34 -26.45
N THR A 1157 -1.79 -11.43 -26.73
CA THR A 1157 -1.77 -10.07 -26.16
C THR A 1157 -1.97 -9.01 -27.26
N LEU A 1158 -2.46 -7.83 -26.87
CA LEU A 1158 -2.39 -6.60 -27.66
C LEU A 1158 -1.19 -5.81 -27.17
N SER A 1159 -0.37 -5.33 -28.10
CA SER A 1159 0.78 -4.49 -27.77
C SER A 1159 0.74 -3.16 -28.52
N VAL A 1160 1.10 -2.10 -27.82
CA VAL A 1160 1.34 -0.76 -28.39
C VAL A 1160 2.75 -0.32 -28.00
N SER A 1161 3.38 0.49 -28.84
CA SER A 1161 4.67 1.08 -28.49
C SER A 1161 4.81 2.50 -29.02
N ARG A 1162 5.64 3.28 -28.34
CA ARG A 1162 6.03 4.63 -28.73
C ARG A 1162 7.51 4.81 -28.43
N MET A 1163 8.24 5.45 -29.33
CA MET A 1163 9.67 5.73 -29.19
C MET A 1163 9.97 7.20 -29.35
N ASP A 1164 11.02 7.66 -28.67
CA ASP A 1164 11.64 8.96 -28.83
C ASP A 1164 13.18 8.82 -28.78
N ALA A 1165 13.90 9.94 -28.66
CA ALA A 1165 15.36 9.96 -28.65
C ALA A 1165 15.99 9.43 -27.35
N ALA A 1166 15.22 9.37 -26.25
CA ALA A 1166 15.70 8.95 -24.93
C ALA A 1166 15.30 7.50 -24.58
N GLY A 1167 14.40 6.89 -25.37
CA GLY A 1167 14.06 5.48 -25.22
C GLY A 1167 12.72 5.09 -25.85
N GLY A 1168 12.06 4.12 -25.24
CA GLY A 1168 10.79 3.57 -25.73
C GLY A 1168 9.84 3.20 -24.60
N ARG A 1169 8.53 3.28 -24.88
CA ARG A 1169 7.46 2.82 -23.99
C ARG A 1169 6.64 1.76 -24.71
N TRP A 1170 6.31 0.67 -24.01
CA TRP A 1170 5.53 -0.44 -24.50
C TRP A 1170 4.39 -0.73 -23.54
N GLY A 1171 3.19 -0.85 -24.08
CA GLY A 1171 2.04 -1.38 -23.36
C GLY A 1171 1.68 -2.74 -23.94
N VAL A 1172 1.50 -3.74 -23.09
CA VAL A 1172 1.03 -5.07 -23.45
C VAL A 1172 -0.13 -5.44 -22.55
N SER A 1173 -1.23 -5.90 -23.14
CA SER A 1173 -2.41 -6.33 -22.41
C SER A 1173 -2.91 -7.66 -22.94
N ARG A 1174 -3.34 -8.54 -22.04
CA ARG A 1174 -3.91 -9.83 -22.41
C ARG A 1174 -5.24 -9.67 -23.17
N ILE A 1175 -5.40 -10.40 -24.28
CA ILE A 1175 -6.68 -10.52 -24.99
C ILE A 1175 -7.56 -11.54 -24.25
N GLY A 1176 -8.72 -11.09 -23.77
CA GLY A 1176 -9.65 -11.92 -22.98
C GLY A 1176 -9.27 -11.99 -21.51
N HIS A 1177 -9.87 -12.92 -20.76
CA HIS A 1177 -9.63 -13.13 -19.33
C HIS A 1177 -8.37 -13.98 -19.08
N GLY A 1178 -7.73 -13.78 -17.91
CA GLY A 1178 -6.50 -14.46 -17.47
C GLY A 1178 -5.23 -13.60 -17.53
N ASP A 1179 -4.12 -14.19 -17.11
CA ASP A 1179 -2.84 -13.48 -16.98
C ASP A 1179 -2.13 -13.25 -18.31
N ILE A 1180 -1.22 -12.28 -18.28
CA ILE A 1180 -0.37 -11.87 -19.37
C ILE A 1180 0.58 -13.01 -19.79
N GLY A 1181 0.88 -13.95 -18.89
CA GLY A 1181 1.69 -15.15 -19.14
C GLY A 1181 3.20 -14.90 -18.99
N GLY A 1182 4.01 -15.93 -19.28
CA GLY A 1182 5.47 -15.84 -19.15
C GLY A 1182 6.12 -14.96 -20.23
N GLN A 1183 7.06 -14.12 -19.81
CA GLN A 1183 7.86 -13.20 -20.65
C GLN A 1183 6.97 -12.26 -21.50
N PRO A 1184 6.23 -11.34 -20.88
CA PRO A 1184 5.21 -10.52 -21.55
C PRO A 1184 5.77 -9.63 -22.67
N LEU A 1185 7.04 -9.24 -22.57
CA LEU A 1185 7.75 -8.41 -23.53
C LEU A 1185 9.17 -8.94 -23.76
N SER A 1186 9.63 -8.88 -25.01
CA SER A 1186 11.02 -9.15 -25.41
C SER A 1186 11.46 -8.17 -26.49
N TRP A 1187 12.71 -7.73 -26.41
CA TRP A 1187 13.33 -6.80 -27.33
C TRP A 1187 14.60 -7.38 -27.94
N GLN A 1188 14.89 -6.94 -29.15
CA GLN A 1188 16.16 -7.16 -29.82
C GLN A 1188 16.70 -5.83 -30.31
N PHE A 1189 17.89 -5.46 -29.85
CA PHE A 1189 18.61 -4.25 -30.25
C PHE A 1189 19.93 -4.60 -30.94
N VAL A 1190 20.44 -3.70 -31.79
CA VAL A 1190 21.79 -3.76 -32.35
C VAL A 1190 22.53 -2.46 -32.02
N ALA A 1191 23.73 -2.58 -31.47
CA ALA A 1191 24.54 -1.44 -31.10
C ALA A 1191 25.08 -0.73 -32.36
N ARG A 1192 24.79 0.57 -32.51
CA ARG A 1192 25.31 1.47 -33.56
C ARG A 1192 26.59 2.22 -33.14
N ALA A 1193 26.93 2.15 -31.86
CA ALA A 1193 28.16 2.60 -31.24
C ALA A 1193 28.37 1.76 -29.97
N ARG A 1194 29.49 1.95 -29.25
CA ARG A 1194 29.65 1.32 -27.93
C ARG A 1194 28.56 1.87 -27.00
N ALA A 1195 27.74 0.99 -26.43
CA ALA A 1195 26.52 1.39 -25.72
C ALA A 1195 26.23 0.49 -24.51
N ASP A 1196 25.68 1.08 -23.45
CA ASP A 1196 25.24 0.35 -22.27
C ASP A 1196 23.86 -0.28 -22.47
N ALA A 1197 23.57 -1.35 -21.73
CA ALA A 1197 22.29 -2.03 -21.80
C ALA A 1197 21.10 -1.10 -21.41
N PRO A 1198 19.95 -1.19 -22.10
CA PRO A 1198 18.72 -0.50 -21.74
C PRO A 1198 18.28 -0.77 -20.29
N ARG A 1199 17.67 0.23 -19.66
CA ARG A 1199 17.22 0.15 -18.25
C ARG A 1199 15.71 0.36 -18.14
N ILE A 1200 15.07 -0.30 -17.18
CA ILE A 1200 13.68 0.02 -16.83
C ILE A 1200 13.64 1.40 -16.18
N ARG A 1201 12.88 2.33 -16.76
CA ARG A 1201 12.60 3.65 -16.18
C ARG A 1201 11.35 3.63 -15.30
N ASP A 1202 10.34 2.92 -15.77
CA ASP A 1202 8.99 2.94 -15.21
C ASP A 1202 8.28 1.65 -15.58
N VAL A 1203 7.52 1.09 -14.64
CA VAL A 1203 6.72 -0.11 -14.83
C VAL A 1203 5.40 0.04 -14.10
N LEU A 1204 4.32 -0.19 -14.83
CA LEU A 1204 2.97 -0.29 -14.30
C LEU A 1204 2.44 -1.68 -14.62
N LEU A 1205 2.14 -2.43 -13.57
CA LEU A 1205 1.50 -3.72 -13.66
C LEU A 1205 0.03 -3.55 -13.29
N ILE A 1206 -0.85 -4.15 -14.08
CA ILE A 1206 -2.28 -4.18 -13.79
C ILE A 1206 -2.67 -5.62 -13.51
N ASP A 1207 -3.26 -5.86 -12.35
CA ASP A 1207 -3.74 -7.19 -11.98
C ASP A 1207 -4.96 -7.61 -12.82
N SER A 1208 -5.37 -8.86 -12.63
CA SER A 1208 -6.56 -9.44 -13.26
C SER A 1208 -7.87 -8.74 -12.86
N ARG A 1209 -7.85 -7.92 -11.79
CA ARG A 1209 -8.93 -7.09 -11.24
C ARG A 1209 -8.83 -5.60 -11.63
N TYR A 1210 -7.95 -5.24 -12.56
CA TYR A 1210 -7.71 -3.88 -13.07
C TYR A 1210 -7.11 -2.88 -12.07
N ARG A 1211 -6.50 -3.38 -10.99
CA ARG A 1211 -5.80 -2.56 -10.01
C ARG A 1211 -4.32 -2.47 -10.35
N ALA A 1212 -3.70 -1.35 -9.99
CA ALA A 1212 -2.25 -1.24 -10.06
C ALA A 1212 -1.63 -2.18 -9.03
N VAL A 1213 -0.69 -3.02 -9.47
CA VAL A 1213 0.08 -3.89 -8.58
C VAL A 1213 1.31 -3.13 -8.09
N GLU A 1214 1.56 -3.22 -6.79
CA GLU A 1214 2.75 -2.61 -6.21
C GLU A 1214 4.00 -3.37 -6.68
N VAL A 1215 4.91 -2.66 -7.32
CA VAL A 1215 6.19 -3.20 -7.79
C VAL A 1215 7.27 -2.70 -6.84
N ASP A 1216 8.04 -3.61 -6.26
CA ASP A 1216 9.27 -3.24 -5.54
C ASP A 1216 10.29 -2.80 -6.58
N ALA A 1217 10.46 -1.47 -6.71
CA ALA A 1217 11.39 -0.91 -7.67
C ALA A 1217 12.82 -0.87 -7.11
N THR A 1218 13.12 -1.60 -6.03
CA THR A 1218 14.48 -1.73 -5.51
C THR A 1218 15.31 -2.81 -6.21
N VAL A 1219 15.05 -3.16 -7.48
CA VAL A 1219 15.83 -4.23 -8.12
C VAL A 1219 16.86 -3.69 -9.13
N PRO A 1220 18.16 -4.03 -8.96
CA PRO A 1220 19.21 -3.71 -9.90
C PRO A 1220 18.91 -4.34 -11.26
N THR A 1221 19.36 -3.74 -12.37
CA THR A 1221 19.60 -4.52 -13.60
C THR A 1221 20.61 -5.62 -13.27
N SER A 1222 20.15 -6.78 -12.79
CA SER A 1222 21.01 -7.88 -12.39
C SER A 1222 21.41 -8.63 -13.66
N VAL A 1223 22.72 -8.68 -13.91
CA VAL A 1223 23.26 -9.62 -14.88
C VAL A 1223 23.36 -10.96 -14.16
N GLU A 1224 22.39 -11.85 -14.37
CA GLU A 1224 22.65 -13.26 -14.15
C GLU A 1224 23.66 -13.71 -15.22
N VAL A 1225 24.95 -13.66 -14.87
CA VAL A 1225 25.93 -14.51 -15.55
C VAL A 1225 25.57 -15.94 -15.15
N ALA A 1226 24.71 -16.58 -15.94
CA ALA A 1226 24.41 -18.00 -15.81
C ALA A 1226 25.68 -18.81 -16.08
N VAL A 1227 26.57 -18.94 -15.09
CA VAL A 1227 27.55 -20.02 -15.04
C VAL A 1227 26.79 -21.23 -14.54
N ALA A 1228 25.95 -21.81 -15.40
CA ALA A 1228 25.42 -23.14 -15.15
C ALA A 1228 26.60 -24.13 -15.20
N ALA A 1229 27.08 -24.56 -14.03
CA ALA A 1229 27.84 -25.80 -13.96
C ALA A 1229 26.88 -26.94 -14.34
N PRO A 1230 27.17 -27.75 -15.37
CA PRO A 1230 26.23 -28.76 -15.84
C PRO A 1230 25.99 -29.82 -14.76
N THR A 1231 24.72 -29.98 -14.36
CA THR A 1231 24.29 -30.88 -13.27
C THR A 1231 23.80 -32.24 -13.76
N ALA A 1232 23.71 -32.47 -15.08
CA ALA A 1232 23.36 -33.78 -15.64
C ALA A 1232 24.12 -34.07 -16.92
N PHE A 1233 24.72 -35.27 -17.01
CA PHE A 1233 25.30 -35.79 -18.24
C PHE A 1233 24.41 -36.91 -18.77
N SER A 1234 24.02 -36.85 -20.05
CA SER A 1234 23.34 -37.97 -20.72
C SER A 1234 24.21 -38.52 -21.86
N LEU A 1235 24.33 -39.84 -21.92
CA LEU A 1235 25.07 -40.54 -22.97
C LEU A 1235 24.09 -41.00 -24.06
N GLN A 1236 24.34 -40.57 -25.29
CA GLN A 1236 23.56 -41.00 -26.46
C GLN A 1236 23.82 -42.49 -26.77
N PRO A 1237 22.84 -43.23 -27.35
CA PRO A 1237 23.01 -44.64 -27.71
C PRO A 1237 24.14 -44.83 -28.74
N ASN A 1238 25.04 -45.78 -28.47
CA ASN A 1238 26.13 -46.13 -29.38
C ASN A 1238 25.60 -46.85 -30.64
N TYR A 1239 25.94 -46.36 -31.83
CA TYR A 1239 25.74 -47.10 -33.07
C TYR A 1239 26.99 -47.93 -33.39
N PRO A 1240 26.92 -49.28 -33.34
CA PRO A 1240 28.08 -50.11 -33.64
C PRO A 1240 28.40 -50.04 -35.15
N ASN A 1241 29.54 -49.44 -35.47
CA ASN A 1241 30.19 -49.60 -36.77
C ASN A 1241 31.12 -50.85 -36.69
N PRO A 1242 30.85 -51.94 -37.44
CA PRO A 1242 31.61 -53.17 -37.33
C PRO A 1242 33.04 -53.13 -37.91
N PHE A 1243 33.54 -51.96 -38.37
CA PHE A 1243 34.83 -51.85 -39.05
C PHE A 1243 35.83 -50.84 -38.43
N ASN A 1244 35.63 -50.37 -37.20
CA ASN A 1244 36.61 -49.51 -36.50
C ASN A 1244 36.78 -49.94 -35.02
N PRO A 1245 37.99 -50.23 -34.49
CA PRO A 1245 38.18 -50.65 -33.11
C PRO A 1245 38.08 -49.53 -32.05
N THR A 1246 37.78 -48.29 -32.44
CA THR A 1246 37.58 -47.17 -31.51
C THR A 1246 36.13 -46.70 -31.51
N THR A 1247 35.52 -46.69 -30.33
CA THR A 1247 34.18 -46.14 -30.07
C THR A 1247 34.31 -44.71 -29.57
N THR A 1248 33.67 -43.76 -30.25
CA THR A 1248 33.49 -42.39 -29.76
C THR A 1248 32.08 -42.29 -29.20
N ILE A 1249 31.94 -41.90 -27.93
CA ILE A 1249 30.63 -41.70 -27.29
C ILE A 1249 30.34 -40.20 -27.30
N GLN A 1250 29.18 -39.82 -27.86
CA GLN A 1250 28.70 -38.45 -27.79
C GLN A 1250 27.91 -38.26 -26.48
N PHE A 1251 28.17 -37.14 -25.82
CA PHE A 1251 27.41 -36.65 -24.68
C PHE A 1251 26.79 -35.30 -25.06
N ASP A 1252 25.64 -35.01 -24.48
CA ASP A 1252 25.06 -33.67 -24.47
C ASP A 1252 25.29 -33.06 -23.08
N VAL A 1253 25.49 -31.74 -23.05
CA VAL A 1253 25.59 -30.90 -21.84
C VAL A 1253 24.25 -30.27 -21.56
#